data_AF-A0A7L2YK61-F1
#
_entry.id   AF-A0A7L2YK61-F1
#
_cell.length_a   1.000
_cell.length_b   1.000
_cell.length_c   1.000
_cell.angle_alpha   90.00
_cell.angle_beta   90.00
_cell.angle_gamma   90.00
#
_symmetry.space_group_name_H-M   'P 1'
#
loop_
_entity.id
_entity.type
_entity.pdbx_description
1 polymer ?
#
loop_
_entity_poly.entity_id
_entity_poly.type
_entity_poly.pdbx_seq_one_letter_code
_entity_poly.pdbx_strand_id
1 'polypeptide(L)'
;PPDSAERIVQRFEVPDVSNYTAMLLSPDGGTLYLGARELLLAINTSHFQPGALARRLPWSADEEKKRQCVFKGKDPQRDCHNYIKMLLQLNSTHLYTCGTCAFSPACAYINVQHFSLERDALGKVLLEDGKGRCPFDPEYRSTAVMVDGELYAGTVSNFQGNEPTIYRSQESRIALKTENSLNWLQDPVFVGSAYLRESLPAGNLEGDDDKVYFFFSETGKEFDYFENTIVSRIARVCKGDQGGERVLQRRWTTFLKAQLLCSHPEDGFPFNVLQDVFVLTPGELRWRETLFYGVFTSQWNKGGGGSSAVCAFSMQNVQHAFSGLYKEVNRETQQWYPDTGPVPEPRPGTCITSHTRHLKINSSLQMPDRVLNFIKDHFLMDSPVRSQPLLLQSRLRYQQIGVHRAQGLHGTYDVLFLGTDDGRLHKAVRVNHGVHIIEEIRLFRAGQPVLQLLLDHDQAGLVYAATYTAVAQVPFANCSLYRSCGECVLARDPFCAWSQGACRRVTPSSTHSQLWAQDIKDADTKRLCQFTNASQPRPRIFLPPASGTPCQRIQMPPNAVRPLPCQLLSNLASRQWLHDRAPVNASYLVLPDGALILVGSPERAGTYECWSLEEGFRKLMASYCVSVQEPVGGLPDPGRKMSTGRDALETVSTSRSTSAVGSAAARLDGKTYWTEFLVMCVLFATAVLVLALFLLHRHRDGMKSLLEPSDPGRHQKPPRKPVESLPLNGSSLPSAVPEHKGYQALQDNYIVSTPVHEPPGPPRAFSESEKRPLHVRDSFVEVSPACQRPRVRLGSEIQDSVV
;
A
#
# COMPACT_ATOMS: atom_id res chain seq x y z
N PRO A 1 -21.71 0.14 -9.53
CA PRO A 1 -21.48 -1.27 -9.98
C PRO A 1 -20.35 -1.30 -11.00
N PRO A 2 -19.68 -2.45 -11.24
CA PRO A 2 -18.64 -2.56 -12.26
C PRO A 2 -19.17 -2.30 -13.67
N ASP A 3 -20.42 -2.67 -13.93
CA ASP A 3 -21.06 -2.56 -15.25
C ASP A 3 -22.03 -1.37 -15.27
N SER A 4 -21.54 -0.20 -14.82
CA SER A 4 -22.32 1.03 -14.79
C SER A 4 -22.46 1.62 -16.20
N ALA A 5 -23.70 1.76 -16.68
CA ALA A 5 -23.99 2.41 -17.96
C ALA A 5 -23.49 3.88 -18.02
N GLU A 6 -23.22 4.51 -16.88
CA GLU A 6 -22.69 5.88 -16.83
C GLU A 6 -21.15 5.94 -16.96
N ARG A 7 -20.43 4.90 -16.54
CA ARG A 7 -18.96 4.81 -16.62
C ARG A 7 -18.57 3.40 -17.10
N ILE A 8 -18.69 3.20 -18.41
CA ILE A 8 -18.24 1.98 -19.07
C ILE A 8 -16.71 1.87 -18.91
N VAL A 9 -16.25 0.74 -18.38
CA VAL A 9 -14.83 0.38 -18.24
C VAL A 9 -14.54 -0.74 -19.22
N GLN A 10 -13.52 -0.58 -20.07
CA GLN A 10 -13.09 -1.65 -20.97
C GLN A 10 -12.27 -2.69 -20.20
N ARG A 11 -12.49 -3.97 -20.49
CA ARG A 11 -11.86 -5.09 -19.79
C ARG A 11 -11.38 -6.14 -20.79
N PHE A 12 -10.22 -6.70 -20.49
CA PHE A 12 -9.64 -7.83 -21.18
C PHE A 12 -9.43 -8.98 -20.20
N GLU A 13 -9.88 -10.17 -20.58
CA GLU A 13 -9.76 -11.41 -19.83
C GLU A 13 -9.58 -12.56 -20.84
N VAL A 14 -8.91 -13.64 -20.43
CA VAL A 14 -8.70 -14.84 -21.24
C VAL A 14 -9.17 -16.06 -20.44
N PRO A 15 -10.02 -16.92 -21.00
CA PRO A 15 -10.43 -18.17 -20.33
C PRO A 15 -9.22 -18.99 -19.86
N ASP A 16 -9.36 -19.57 -18.67
CA ASP A 16 -8.38 -20.43 -17.99
C ASP A 16 -7.02 -19.78 -17.64
N VAL A 17 -6.88 -18.47 -17.86
CA VAL A 17 -5.70 -17.67 -17.48
C VAL A 17 -5.97 -16.92 -16.18
N SER A 18 -4.98 -16.90 -15.28
CA SER A 18 -5.08 -16.24 -13.98
C SER A 18 -3.78 -15.52 -13.60
N ASN A 19 -3.86 -14.70 -12.56
CA ASN A 19 -2.73 -13.99 -11.95
C ASN A 19 -1.97 -13.12 -12.94
N TYR A 20 -2.62 -12.07 -13.47
CA TYR A 20 -1.97 -11.03 -14.27
C TYR A 20 -1.04 -10.20 -13.35
N THR A 21 0.20 -10.65 -13.20
CA THR A 21 1.18 -10.16 -12.20
C THR A 21 2.26 -9.26 -12.76
N ALA A 22 2.34 -9.09 -14.09
CA ALA A 22 3.24 -8.13 -14.73
C ALA A 22 2.56 -7.45 -15.93
N MET A 23 2.77 -6.14 -16.07
CA MET A 23 2.36 -5.34 -17.22
C MET A 23 3.52 -4.46 -17.71
N LEU A 24 3.66 -4.35 -19.03
CA LEU A 24 4.59 -3.44 -19.70
C LEU A 24 3.89 -2.85 -20.94
N LEU A 25 3.96 -1.53 -21.10
CA LEU A 25 3.48 -0.84 -22.31
C LEU A 25 4.66 -0.69 -23.28
N SER A 26 4.43 -0.88 -24.58
CA SER A 26 5.44 -0.61 -25.59
C SER A 26 5.77 0.89 -25.67
N PRO A 27 6.99 1.29 -26.07
CA PRO A 27 7.36 2.72 -26.18
C PRO A 27 6.52 3.53 -27.18
N ASP A 28 5.84 2.85 -28.10
CA ASP A 28 4.92 3.42 -29.08
C ASP A 28 3.44 3.38 -28.65
N GLY A 29 3.14 2.99 -27.40
CA GLY A 29 1.78 2.97 -26.82
C GLY A 29 0.80 1.96 -27.43
N GLY A 30 1.13 1.36 -28.59
CA GLY A 30 0.24 0.50 -29.37
C GLY A 30 0.05 -0.92 -28.84
N THR A 31 0.98 -1.41 -28.01
CA THR A 31 0.97 -2.79 -27.49
C THR A 31 1.11 -2.83 -25.97
N LEU A 32 0.14 -3.44 -25.29
CA LEU A 32 0.25 -3.82 -23.89
C LEU A 32 0.72 -5.29 -23.81
N TYR A 33 1.87 -5.50 -23.17
CA TYR A 33 2.36 -6.82 -22.82
C TYR A 33 1.93 -7.19 -21.40
N LEU A 34 1.43 -8.41 -21.21
CA LEU A 34 1.05 -8.96 -19.91
C LEU A 34 1.82 -10.23 -19.61
N GLY A 35 2.29 -10.36 -18.38
CA GLY A 35 2.70 -11.63 -17.76
C GLY A 35 1.60 -12.15 -16.84
N ALA A 36 1.19 -13.40 -17.06
CA ALA A 36 0.21 -14.12 -16.26
C ALA A 36 0.77 -15.47 -15.77
N ARG A 37 -0.05 -16.33 -15.17
CA ARG A 37 0.33 -17.72 -14.85
C ARG A 37 0.53 -18.53 -16.14
N GLU A 38 1.73 -19.08 -16.30
CA GLU A 38 2.23 -19.88 -17.45
C GLU A 38 2.12 -19.23 -18.84
N LEU A 39 1.78 -17.95 -18.94
CA LEU A 39 1.44 -17.29 -20.19
C LEU A 39 1.91 -15.84 -20.26
N LEU A 40 2.51 -15.48 -21.39
CA LEU A 40 2.75 -14.11 -21.81
C LEU A 40 1.77 -13.74 -22.94
N LEU A 41 1.29 -12.49 -22.93
CA LEU A 41 0.33 -11.95 -23.89
C LEU A 41 0.82 -10.62 -24.47
N ALA A 42 0.51 -10.36 -25.73
CA ALA A 42 0.62 -9.03 -26.34
C ALA A 42 -0.74 -8.62 -26.95
N ILE A 43 -1.24 -7.46 -26.55
CA ILE A 43 -2.59 -6.96 -26.86
C ILE A 43 -2.46 -5.59 -27.52
N ASN A 44 -3.17 -5.37 -28.63
CA ASN A 44 -3.26 -4.04 -29.23
C ASN A 44 -4.15 -3.12 -28.37
N THR A 45 -3.62 -1.98 -27.93
CA THR A 45 -4.28 -1.06 -26.99
C THR A 45 -5.54 -0.39 -27.56
N SER A 46 -5.69 -0.36 -28.89
CA SER A 46 -6.89 0.14 -29.59
C SER A 46 -8.05 -0.87 -29.59
N HIS A 47 -7.80 -2.14 -29.27
CA HIS A 47 -8.76 -3.25 -29.37
C HIS A 47 -8.96 -3.96 -28.01
N PHE A 48 -9.22 -3.18 -26.96
CA PHE A 48 -9.29 -3.67 -25.57
C PHE A 48 -10.67 -4.23 -25.17
N GLN A 49 -11.17 -5.23 -25.90
CA GLN A 49 -12.48 -5.85 -25.66
C GLN A 49 -12.38 -7.29 -25.10
N PRO A 50 -13.41 -7.79 -24.39
CA PRO A 50 -13.49 -9.19 -24.01
C PRO A 50 -13.43 -10.09 -25.25
N GLY A 51 -12.52 -11.07 -25.25
CA GLY A 51 -12.29 -11.94 -26.41
C GLY A 51 -11.47 -11.32 -27.56
N ALA A 52 -10.86 -10.14 -27.38
CA ALA A 52 -9.99 -9.55 -28.38
C ALA A 52 -8.78 -10.44 -28.74
N LEU A 53 -8.31 -10.33 -29.99
CA LEU A 53 -7.17 -11.09 -30.50
C LEU A 53 -5.85 -10.63 -29.86
N ALA A 54 -5.43 -11.37 -28.82
CA ALA A 54 -4.12 -11.24 -28.21
C ALA A 54 -3.14 -12.29 -28.75
N ARG A 55 -1.90 -11.89 -29.04
CA ARG A 55 -0.81 -12.83 -29.34
C ARG A 55 -0.45 -13.58 -28.05
N ARG A 56 -0.31 -14.90 -28.13
CA ARG A 56 -0.06 -15.78 -26.98
C ARG A 56 1.32 -16.40 -27.07
N LEU A 57 2.10 -16.32 -25.99
CA LEU A 57 3.39 -16.96 -25.81
C LEU A 57 3.30 -17.83 -24.55
N PRO A 58 3.00 -19.13 -24.67
CA PRO A 58 3.00 -20.05 -23.54
C PRO A 58 4.42 -20.25 -23.00
N TRP A 59 4.58 -20.13 -21.69
CA TRP A 59 5.85 -20.38 -20.98
C TRP A 59 5.56 -21.10 -19.65
N SER A 60 5.00 -22.29 -19.75
CA SER A 60 4.82 -23.23 -18.63
C SER A 60 6.15 -23.63 -18.00
N ALA A 61 6.12 -24.06 -16.73
CA ALA A 61 7.24 -24.79 -16.15
C ALA A 61 7.29 -26.22 -16.71
N ASP A 62 8.49 -26.78 -16.89
CA ASP A 62 8.66 -28.16 -17.35
C ASP A 62 8.01 -29.15 -16.37
N GLU A 63 7.37 -30.22 -16.87
CA GLU A 63 6.69 -31.21 -16.01
C GLU A 63 7.63 -31.89 -15.00
N GLU A 64 8.93 -31.99 -15.31
CA GLU A 64 9.95 -32.45 -14.37
C GLU A 64 10.23 -31.43 -13.26
N LYS A 65 10.26 -30.12 -13.57
CA LYS A 65 10.34 -29.06 -12.54
C LYS A 65 9.08 -29.08 -11.66
N LYS A 66 7.90 -29.27 -12.24
CA LYS A 66 6.64 -29.40 -11.48
C LYS A 66 6.68 -30.57 -10.51
N ARG A 67 7.13 -31.75 -10.96
CA ARG A 67 7.34 -32.94 -10.09
C ARG A 67 8.32 -32.65 -8.95
N GLN A 68 9.46 -32.02 -9.25
CA GLN A 68 10.45 -31.65 -8.23
C GLN A 68 9.94 -30.60 -7.24
N CYS A 69 9.06 -29.69 -7.67
CA CYS A 69 8.38 -28.73 -6.81
C CYS A 69 7.40 -29.43 -5.84
N VAL A 70 6.57 -30.34 -6.35
CA VAL A 70 5.64 -31.14 -5.53
C VAL A 70 6.38 -32.07 -4.57
N PHE A 71 7.49 -32.68 -5.01
CA PHE A 71 8.36 -33.49 -4.14
C PHE A 71 8.94 -32.68 -2.96
N LYS A 72 9.17 -31.36 -3.14
CA LYS A 72 9.59 -30.43 -2.08
C LYS A 72 8.42 -29.89 -1.24
N GLY A 73 7.24 -30.51 -1.31
CA GLY A 73 6.09 -30.19 -0.46
C GLY A 73 5.31 -28.93 -0.83
N LYS A 74 5.45 -28.42 -2.06
CA LYS A 74 4.69 -27.27 -2.56
C LYS A 74 3.41 -27.69 -3.29
N ASP A 75 2.40 -26.82 -3.29
CA ASP A 75 1.07 -27.11 -3.83
C ASP A 75 1.07 -27.33 -5.37
N PRO A 76 0.55 -28.46 -5.89
CA PRO A 76 0.56 -28.78 -7.31
C PRO A 76 -0.37 -27.93 -8.20
N GLN A 77 -1.35 -27.22 -7.62
CA GLN A 77 -2.37 -26.43 -8.32
C GLN A 77 -2.18 -24.91 -8.14
N ARG A 78 -1.50 -24.50 -7.06
CA ARG A 78 -1.19 -23.10 -6.75
C ARG A 78 0.31 -22.79 -6.90
N ASP A 79 1.19 -23.57 -6.29
CA ASP A 79 2.59 -23.17 -6.12
C ASP A 79 3.46 -23.60 -7.32
N CYS A 80 3.24 -24.80 -7.85
CA CYS A 80 4.12 -25.45 -8.83
C CYS A 80 3.83 -25.05 -10.29
N HIS A 81 3.67 -23.76 -10.55
CA HIS A 81 3.52 -23.18 -11.89
C HIS A 81 4.61 -22.14 -12.18
N ASN A 82 4.74 -21.73 -13.45
CA ASN A 82 5.51 -20.52 -13.78
C ASN A 82 4.63 -19.28 -13.61
N TYR A 83 4.93 -18.43 -12.63
CA TYR A 83 4.32 -17.11 -12.49
C TYR A 83 5.27 -16.06 -13.04
N ILE A 84 4.83 -15.25 -14.01
CA ILE A 84 5.65 -14.17 -14.57
C ILE A 84 5.70 -13.01 -13.57
N LYS A 85 6.87 -12.81 -12.97
CA LYS A 85 7.11 -11.78 -11.93
C LYS A 85 7.75 -10.52 -12.50
N MET A 86 8.36 -10.60 -13.68
CA MET A 86 9.08 -9.48 -14.31
C MET A 86 8.87 -9.47 -15.83
N LEU A 87 8.67 -8.26 -16.37
CA LEU A 87 8.55 -8.00 -17.79
C LEU A 87 9.07 -6.58 -18.06
N LEU A 88 10.24 -6.47 -18.68
CA LEU A 88 11.00 -5.22 -18.83
C LEU A 88 11.40 -5.01 -20.29
N GLN A 89 11.49 -3.76 -20.74
CA GLN A 89 12.10 -3.45 -22.03
C GLN A 89 13.62 -3.63 -21.93
N LEU A 90 14.25 -4.38 -22.84
CA LEU A 90 15.71 -4.51 -22.89
C LEU A 90 16.31 -3.56 -23.93
N ASN A 91 15.75 -3.58 -25.13
CA ASN A 91 16.11 -2.72 -26.26
C ASN A 91 14.89 -2.60 -27.19
N SER A 92 15.01 -1.96 -28.36
CA SER A 92 13.88 -1.76 -29.28
C SER A 92 13.33 -3.05 -29.93
N THR A 93 14.07 -4.16 -29.91
CA THR A 93 13.67 -5.43 -30.54
C THR A 93 13.38 -6.56 -29.55
N HIS A 94 13.74 -6.40 -28.27
CA HIS A 94 13.64 -7.44 -27.24
C HIS A 94 13.05 -6.94 -25.92
N LEU A 95 12.24 -7.80 -25.31
CA LEU A 95 11.86 -7.72 -23.89
C LEU A 95 12.70 -8.70 -23.07
N TYR A 96 12.88 -8.41 -21.79
CA TYR A 96 13.43 -9.31 -20.78
C TYR A 96 12.31 -9.74 -19.83
N THR A 97 12.22 -11.03 -19.50
CA THR A 97 11.21 -11.55 -18.59
C THR A 97 11.79 -12.58 -17.63
N CYS A 98 11.22 -12.66 -16.43
CA CYS A 98 11.53 -13.71 -15.46
C CYS A 98 10.26 -14.23 -14.79
N GLY A 99 10.27 -15.53 -14.44
CA GLY A 99 9.19 -16.16 -13.69
C GLY A 99 9.66 -17.27 -12.75
N THR A 100 8.79 -17.64 -11.81
CA THR A 100 9.09 -18.59 -10.72
C THR A 100 9.41 -20.00 -11.20
N CYS A 101 8.92 -20.37 -12.39
CA CYS A 101 9.16 -21.66 -13.06
C CYS A 101 9.05 -22.88 -12.13
N ALA A 102 7.98 -22.95 -11.32
CA ALA A 102 7.75 -23.99 -10.31
C ALA A 102 8.93 -24.13 -9.32
N PHE A 103 9.25 -23.04 -8.61
CA PHE A 103 10.36 -22.98 -7.63
C PHE A 103 11.72 -23.34 -8.24
N SER A 104 11.92 -22.96 -9.50
CA SER A 104 13.18 -23.07 -10.25
C SER A 104 13.31 -21.86 -11.18
N PRO A 105 13.47 -20.63 -10.62
CA PRO A 105 13.30 -19.39 -11.36
C PRO A 105 14.19 -19.30 -12.58
N ALA A 106 13.62 -18.84 -13.68
CA ALA A 106 14.33 -18.65 -14.94
C ALA A 106 14.01 -17.29 -15.54
N CYS A 107 14.95 -16.76 -16.31
CA CYS A 107 14.76 -15.56 -17.12
C CYS A 107 14.97 -15.89 -18.60
N ALA A 108 14.32 -15.12 -19.48
CA ALA A 108 14.34 -15.33 -20.92
C ALA A 108 14.19 -13.99 -21.66
N TYR A 109 14.60 -14.01 -22.93
CA TYR A 109 14.44 -12.89 -23.86
C TYR A 109 13.26 -13.16 -24.80
N ILE A 110 12.43 -12.15 -25.05
CA ILE A 110 11.28 -12.23 -25.96
C ILE A 110 11.55 -11.34 -27.18
N ASN A 111 11.47 -11.93 -28.38
CA ASN A 111 11.48 -11.18 -29.63
C ASN A 111 10.20 -10.34 -29.75
N VAL A 112 10.30 -9.01 -29.89
CA VAL A 112 9.11 -8.13 -30.01
C VAL A 112 8.36 -8.38 -31.32
N GLN A 113 9.07 -8.54 -32.44
CA GLN A 113 8.47 -8.73 -33.76
C GLN A 113 7.68 -10.04 -33.84
N HIS A 114 8.29 -11.16 -33.43
CA HIS A 114 7.70 -12.50 -33.51
C HIS A 114 6.87 -12.90 -32.27
N PHE A 115 7.04 -12.21 -31.14
CA PHE A 115 6.44 -12.52 -29.83
C PHE A 115 6.66 -13.98 -29.43
N SER A 116 7.94 -14.36 -29.46
CA SER A 116 8.46 -15.69 -29.18
C SER A 116 9.70 -15.60 -28.30
N LEU A 117 9.96 -16.63 -27.50
CA LEU A 117 11.23 -16.72 -26.76
C LEU A 117 12.40 -16.86 -27.74
N GLU A 118 13.48 -16.15 -27.48
CA GLU A 118 14.71 -16.21 -28.27
C GLU A 118 15.41 -17.58 -28.17
N ARG A 119 16.20 -17.90 -29.19
CA ARG A 119 16.83 -19.21 -29.35
C ARG A 119 18.30 -19.11 -29.75
N ASP A 120 19.08 -20.05 -29.26
CA ASP A 120 20.48 -20.22 -29.67
C ASP A 120 20.62 -20.80 -31.09
N ALA A 121 21.86 -20.88 -31.58
CA ALA A 121 22.17 -21.44 -32.89
C ALA A 121 21.84 -22.94 -33.06
N LEU A 122 21.47 -23.63 -31.97
CA LEU A 122 20.99 -25.03 -31.97
C LEU A 122 19.44 -25.10 -31.90
N GLY A 123 18.75 -23.96 -31.90
CA GLY A 123 17.30 -23.84 -31.82
C GLY A 123 16.72 -24.03 -30.42
N LYS A 124 17.55 -24.16 -29.37
CA LYS A 124 17.12 -24.27 -27.98
C LYS A 124 16.80 -22.87 -27.44
N VAL A 125 15.80 -22.76 -26.57
CA VAL A 125 15.44 -21.48 -25.94
C VAL A 125 16.59 -20.96 -25.08
N LEU A 126 16.94 -19.68 -25.26
CA LEU A 126 17.95 -18.98 -24.47
C LEU A 126 17.38 -18.65 -23.09
N LEU A 127 17.74 -19.46 -22.09
CA LEU A 127 17.30 -19.34 -20.70
C LEU A 127 18.49 -19.02 -19.78
N GLU A 128 18.31 -18.02 -18.92
CA GLU A 128 19.23 -17.71 -17.82
C GLU A 128 18.72 -18.27 -16.49
N ASP A 129 19.64 -18.53 -15.55
CA ASP A 129 19.30 -18.75 -14.14
C ASP A 129 18.70 -17.48 -13.53
N GLY A 130 17.47 -17.60 -13.05
CA GLY A 130 16.73 -16.53 -12.37
C GLY A 130 17.06 -16.38 -10.90
N LYS A 131 17.93 -17.23 -10.31
CA LYS A 131 18.32 -17.15 -8.89
C LYS A 131 18.87 -15.77 -8.53
N GLY A 132 18.20 -15.09 -7.59
CA GLY A 132 18.57 -13.72 -7.17
C GLY A 132 18.14 -12.62 -8.14
N ARG A 133 17.53 -12.96 -9.28
CA ARG A 133 16.83 -12.04 -10.18
C ARG A 133 15.31 -12.07 -9.93
N CYS A 134 14.76 -13.27 -9.73
CA CYS A 134 13.34 -13.57 -9.60
C CYS A 134 13.10 -14.49 -8.37
N PRO A 135 12.00 -14.31 -7.62
CA PRO A 135 11.74 -15.13 -6.43
C PRO A 135 11.35 -16.56 -6.81
N PHE A 136 11.60 -17.50 -5.88
CA PHE A 136 11.18 -18.90 -5.98
C PHE A 136 9.68 -19.07 -5.75
N ASP A 137 9.14 -18.38 -4.74
CA ASP A 137 7.74 -18.46 -4.34
C ASP A 137 6.89 -17.40 -5.07
N PRO A 138 5.70 -17.76 -5.62
CA PRO A 138 4.84 -16.80 -6.31
C PRO A 138 4.28 -15.71 -5.40
N GLU A 139 4.13 -15.94 -4.10
CA GLU A 139 3.61 -14.92 -3.16
C GLU A 139 4.65 -13.87 -2.78
N TYR A 140 5.95 -14.17 -2.89
CA TYR A 140 6.99 -13.19 -2.60
C TYR A 140 6.98 -12.04 -3.61
N ARG A 141 7.04 -10.81 -3.10
CA ARG A 141 7.22 -9.61 -3.92
C ARG A 141 8.68 -9.40 -4.28
N SER A 142 8.90 -8.88 -5.48
CA SER A 142 10.20 -8.58 -6.05
C SER A 142 10.09 -7.32 -6.88
N THR A 143 11.19 -6.61 -7.05
CA THR A 143 11.26 -5.43 -7.91
C THR A 143 12.50 -5.50 -8.78
N ALA A 144 12.46 -4.89 -9.97
CA ALA A 144 13.63 -4.78 -10.83
C ALA A 144 13.51 -3.59 -11.80
N VAL A 145 14.66 -3.11 -12.24
CA VAL A 145 14.80 -2.10 -13.30
C VAL A 145 15.95 -2.49 -14.23
N MET A 146 15.77 -2.26 -15.52
CA MET A 146 16.80 -2.44 -16.54
C MET A 146 17.50 -1.10 -16.77
N VAL A 147 18.84 -1.07 -16.64
CA VAL A 147 19.65 0.15 -16.79
C VAL A 147 20.81 -0.15 -17.72
N ASP A 148 20.81 0.46 -18.91
CA ASP A 148 21.86 0.31 -19.93
C ASP A 148 22.22 -1.18 -20.25
N GLY A 149 21.23 -2.08 -20.15
CA GLY A 149 21.38 -3.54 -20.35
C GLY A 149 21.81 -4.34 -19.11
N GLU A 150 22.01 -3.69 -17.97
CA GLU A 150 22.20 -4.32 -16.66
C GLU A 150 20.84 -4.49 -15.94
N LEU A 151 20.57 -5.68 -15.40
CA LEU A 151 19.40 -5.91 -14.56
C LEU A 151 19.76 -5.63 -13.10
N TYR A 152 19.09 -4.65 -12.49
CA TYR A 152 19.13 -4.37 -11.06
C TYR A 152 17.85 -4.92 -10.41
N ALA A 153 17.95 -5.85 -9.47
CA ALA A 153 16.82 -6.57 -8.89
C ALA A 153 16.87 -6.62 -7.35
N GLY A 154 15.71 -6.51 -6.71
CA GLY A 154 15.49 -6.75 -5.27
C GLY A 154 14.54 -7.93 -5.08
N THR A 155 15.03 -9.03 -4.51
CA THR A 155 14.26 -10.27 -4.34
C THR A 155 14.87 -11.20 -3.27
N VAL A 156 14.28 -12.38 -3.06
CA VAL A 156 14.88 -13.47 -2.28
C VAL A 156 15.57 -14.46 -3.22
N SER A 157 16.77 -14.89 -2.84
CA SER A 157 17.70 -15.61 -3.72
C SER A 157 17.75 -17.12 -3.50
N ASN A 158 16.90 -17.68 -2.63
CA ASN A 158 16.83 -19.11 -2.36
C ASN A 158 15.38 -19.63 -2.21
N PHE A 159 15.23 -20.96 -2.15
CA PHE A 159 13.93 -21.65 -2.05
C PHE A 159 13.19 -21.37 -0.72
N GLN A 160 13.91 -21.08 0.36
CA GLN A 160 13.34 -20.86 1.70
C GLN A 160 12.85 -19.42 1.92
N GLY A 161 13.26 -18.46 1.08
CA GLY A 161 12.90 -17.04 1.21
C GLY A 161 13.73 -16.25 2.24
N ASN A 162 14.68 -16.88 2.93
CA ASN A 162 15.50 -16.29 4.00
C ASN A 162 16.86 -15.74 3.54
N GLU A 163 17.19 -15.80 2.24
CA GLU A 163 18.35 -15.10 1.65
C GLU A 163 17.89 -13.88 0.80
N PRO A 164 17.44 -12.77 1.39
CA PRO A 164 17.11 -11.56 0.66
C PRO A 164 18.36 -10.92 0.03
N THR A 165 18.19 -10.28 -1.14
CA THR A 165 19.28 -9.57 -1.79
C THR A 165 18.81 -8.41 -2.67
N ILE A 166 19.66 -7.39 -2.76
CA ILE A 166 19.67 -6.44 -3.88
C ILE A 166 20.89 -6.77 -4.74
N TYR A 167 20.63 -7.11 -6.00
CA TYR A 167 21.54 -7.78 -6.92
C TYR A 167 21.64 -7.03 -8.26
N ARG A 168 22.80 -7.11 -8.91
CA ARG A 168 23.00 -6.71 -10.31
C ARG A 168 23.57 -7.86 -11.13
N SER A 169 22.91 -8.17 -12.24
CA SER A 169 23.38 -9.10 -13.28
C SER A 169 23.72 -8.38 -14.59
N GLN A 170 24.85 -8.77 -15.18
CA GLN A 170 25.24 -8.51 -16.57
C GLN A 170 26.23 -9.61 -16.99
N GLU A 171 26.27 -9.99 -18.27
CA GLU A 171 27.20 -11.01 -18.78
C GLU A 171 28.67 -10.54 -18.79
N SER A 172 28.91 -9.23 -18.90
CA SER A 172 30.22 -8.62 -19.16
C SER A 172 30.85 -7.88 -17.97
N ARG A 173 30.18 -7.81 -16.82
CA ARG A 173 30.68 -7.16 -15.60
C ARG A 173 30.57 -8.06 -14.37
N ILE A 174 31.31 -7.69 -13.33
CA ILE A 174 31.21 -8.32 -12.01
C ILE A 174 29.79 -8.09 -11.46
N ALA A 175 29.06 -9.19 -11.29
CA ALA A 175 27.78 -9.21 -10.61
C ALA A 175 27.96 -8.86 -9.12
N LEU A 176 27.17 -7.90 -8.64
CA LEU A 176 27.23 -7.39 -7.26
C LEU A 176 25.97 -7.77 -6.48
N LYS A 177 26.14 -7.98 -5.18
CA LYS A 177 25.02 -8.21 -4.26
C LYS A 177 25.22 -7.52 -2.92
N THR A 178 24.15 -7.41 -2.13
CA THR A 178 24.21 -7.03 -0.71
C THR A 178 25.09 -7.97 0.11
N GLU A 179 25.68 -7.46 1.19
CA GLU A 179 26.42 -8.27 2.15
C GLU A 179 25.50 -8.82 3.25
N ASN A 180 25.70 -10.08 3.63
CA ASN A 180 24.81 -10.81 4.53
C ASN A 180 25.36 -10.88 5.97
N SER A 181 26.65 -10.59 6.19
CA SER A 181 27.33 -10.74 7.49
C SER A 181 26.68 -10.00 8.67
N LEU A 182 25.96 -8.91 8.42
CA LEU A 182 25.18 -8.16 9.42
C LEU A 182 23.69 -8.03 9.03
N ASN A 183 23.20 -8.89 8.13
CA ASN A 183 21.85 -8.83 7.57
C ASN A 183 21.46 -7.41 7.14
N TRP A 184 22.15 -6.91 6.09
CA TRP A 184 21.88 -5.59 5.48
C TRP A 184 20.42 -5.38 5.08
N LEU A 185 19.65 -6.46 4.93
CA LEU A 185 18.21 -6.49 4.72
C LEU A 185 17.59 -7.45 5.75
N GLN A 186 16.52 -7.04 6.43
CA GLN A 186 15.92 -7.79 7.56
C GLN A 186 14.50 -8.28 7.20
N ASP A 187 14.39 -9.41 6.51
CA ASP A 187 13.12 -9.94 5.97
C ASP A 187 12.35 -8.92 5.09
N PRO A 188 12.96 -8.38 4.01
CA PRO A 188 12.37 -7.31 3.21
C PRO A 188 11.22 -7.81 2.30
N VAL A 189 10.09 -7.11 2.36
CA VAL A 189 9.06 -7.11 1.33
C VAL A 189 9.39 -6.01 0.32
N PHE A 190 9.94 -6.40 -0.82
CA PHE A 190 10.24 -5.47 -1.91
C PHE A 190 8.98 -4.88 -2.54
N VAL A 191 9.02 -3.59 -2.85
CA VAL A 191 7.88 -2.83 -3.38
C VAL A 191 8.18 -2.26 -4.76
N GLY A 192 9.28 -1.52 -4.90
CA GLY A 192 9.61 -0.80 -6.14
C GLY A 192 11.09 -0.48 -6.28
N SER A 193 11.52 -0.12 -7.49
CA SER A 193 12.87 0.36 -7.79
C SER A 193 12.84 1.40 -8.90
N ALA A 194 13.73 2.39 -8.85
CA ALA A 194 13.80 3.46 -9.84
C ALA A 194 15.25 3.86 -10.14
N TYR A 195 15.51 4.20 -11.40
CA TYR A 195 16.80 4.70 -11.88
C TYR A 195 16.72 6.22 -12.04
N LEU A 196 17.68 6.95 -11.46
CA LEU A 196 17.75 8.41 -11.55
C LEU A 196 19.13 8.84 -12.06
N ARG A 197 19.12 9.65 -13.13
CA ARG A 197 20.30 10.17 -13.81
C ARG A 197 20.89 11.39 -13.10
N GLU A 198 21.44 11.16 -11.92
CA GLU A 198 22.03 12.23 -11.09
C GLU A 198 23.31 12.83 -11.71
N SER A 199 23.93 12.13 -12.68
CA SER A 199 25.05 12.64 -13.49
C SER A 199 24.67 13.78 -14.45
N LEU A 200 23.38 14.11 -14.59
CA LEU A 200 22.92 15.18 -15.47
C LEU A 200 22.91 16.58 -14.79
N PRO A 201 23.16 17.66 -15.55
CA PRO A 201 23.59 17.68 -16.96
C PRO A 201 25.03 17.16 -17.13
N ALA A 202 25.34 16.59 -18.30
CA ALA A 202 26.68 16.09 -18.59
C ALA A 202 27.74 17.19 -18.43
N GLY A 203 28.81 16.89 -17.68
CA GLY A 203 29.80 17.89 -17.26
C GLY A 203 29.43 18.66 -15.99
N ASN A 204 28.54 18.13 -15.15
CA ASN A 204 28.27 18.70 -13.83
C ASN A 204 29.55 18.80 -12.97
N LEU A 205 29.65 19.85 -12.14
CA LEU A 205 30.87 20.13 -11.37
C LEU A 205 31.14 19.05 -10.30
N GLU A 206 30.09 18.50 -9.71
CA GLU A 206 30.16 17.41 -8.73
C GLU A 206 30.74 16.12 -9.34
N GLY A 207 30.55 15.89 -10.64
CA GLY A 207 30.99 14.67 -11.34
C GLY A 207 30.39 13.38 -10.76
N ASP A 208 29.19 13.50 -10.16
CA ASP A 208 28.48 12.42 -9.50
C ASP A 208 27.86 11.44 -10.51
N ASP A 209 27.58 10.22 -10.07
CA ASP A 209 27.11 9.10 -10.88
C ASP A 209 25.60 8.87 -10.72
N ASP A 210 25.01 8.19 -11.71
CA ASP A 210 23.61 7.79 -11.66
C ASP A 210 23.37 6.77 -10.54
N LYS A 211 22.14 6.76 -10.00
CA LYS A 211 21.80 5.94 -8.84
C LYS A 211 20.55 5.10 -9.11
N VAL A 212 20.56 3.87 -8.58
CA VAL A 212 19.41 2.99 -8.55
C VAL A 212 18.88 2.94 -7.12
N TYR A 213 17.63 3.38 -6.97
CA TYR A 213 16.89 3.44 -5.72
C TYR A 213 16.00 2.21 -5.56
N PHE A 214 15.90 1.69 -4.34
CA PHE A 214 15.08 0.55 -3.97
C PHE A 214 14.16 0.89 -2.80
N PHE A 215 12.93 0.38 -2.87
CA PHE A 215 11.86 0.66 -1.92
C PHE A 215 11.28 -0.65 -1.40
N PHE A 216 11.23 -0.80 -0.08
CA PHE A 216 10.80 -2.02 0.59
C PHE A 216 10.33 -1.73 2.02
N SER A 217 9.62 -2.67 2.63
CA SER A 217 9.41 -2.71 4.09
C SER A 217 10.21 -3.87 4.68
N GLU A 218 10.86 -3.69 5.83
CA GLU A 218 11.65 -4.73 6.52
C GLU A 218 11.39 -4.69 8.04
N THR A 219 11.92 -5.66 8.79
CA THR A 219 11.95 -5.60 10.26
C THR A 219 12.99 -4.59 10.73
N GLY A 220 12.54 -3.50 11.36
CA GLY A 220 13.39 -2.44 11.90
C GLY A 220 14.04 -2.84 13.22
N LYS A 221 15.18 -3.55 13.16
CA LYS A 221 15.95 -3.98 14.34
C LYS A 221 16.55 -2.81 15.14
N GLU A 222 16.50 -1.58 14.63
CA GLU A 222 16.82 -0.38 15.40
C GLU A 222 15.70 0.09 16.36
N PHE A 223 14.57 -0.62 16.42
CA PHE A 223 13.47 -0.38 17.34
C PHE A 223 13.25 -1.60 18.26
N ASP A 224 13.46 -1.42 19.57
CA ASP A 224 13.12 -2.41 20.58
C ASP A 224 11.65 -2.22 21.01
N TYR A 225 10.82 -3.23 20.76
CA TYR A 225 9.38 -3.19 21.01
C TYR A 225 8.81 -4.61 21.13
N PHE A 226 7.67 -4.77 21.83
CA PHE A 226 7.06 -6.08 22.11
C PHE A 226 6.60 -6.86 20.87
N GLU A 227 6.32 -6.19 19.75
CA GLU A 227 6.19 -6.79 18.42
C GLU A 227 7.37 -6.34 17.55
N ASN A 228 7.84 -7.21 16.64
CA ASN A 228 8.73 -6.80 15.55
C ASN A 228 8.12 -5.58 14.82
N THR A 229 8.81 -4.44 14.89
CA THR A 229 8.37 -3.20 14.26
C THR A 229 8.79 -3.21 12.79
N ILE A 230 7.82 -3.22 11.89
CA ILE A 230 8.06 -3.07 10.44
C ILE A 230 8.43 -1.63 10.16
N VAL A 231 9.40 -1.40 9.27
CA VAL A 231 9.80 -0.07 8.82
C VAL A 231 9.92 -0.03 7.31
N SER A 232 9.40 1.05 6.72
CA SER A 232 9.58 1.33 5.31
C SER A 232 10.96 1.94 5.05
N ARG A 233 11.59 1.57 3.94
CA ARG A 233 12.95 1.98 3.57
C ARG A 233 13.00 2.58 2.18
N ILE A 234 13.90 3.54 2.03
CA ILE A 234 14.52 3.91 0.76
C ILE A 234 16.00 3.53 0.84
N ALA A 235 16.49 2.77 -0.12
CA ALA A 235 17.91 2.45 -0.28
C ALA A 235 18.42 2.91 -1.64
N ARG A 236 19.73 3.08 -1.79
CA ARG A 236 20.37 3.46 -3.06
C ARG A 236 21.69 2.72 -3.27
N VAL A 237 22.08 2.55 -4.53
CA VAL A 237 23.42 2.15 -4.99
C VAL A 237 23.83 3.01 -6.18
N CYS A 238 25.14 3.17 -6.42
CA CYS A 238 25.67 3.85 -7.61
C CYS A 238 25.81 2.87 -8.78
N LYS A 239 25.48 3.33 -9.99
CA LYS A 239 25.53 2.55 -11.24
C LYS A 239 26.94 2.03 -11.56
N GLY A 240 27.94 2.88 -11.40
CA GLY A 240 29.36 2.60 -11.62
C GLY A 240 30.06 1.81 -10.52
N ASP A 241 29.33 1.30 -9.52
CA ASP A 241 29.89 0.43 -8.48
C ASP A 241 30.41 -0.89 -9.10
N GLN A 242 31.57 -1.37 -8.64
CA GLN A 242 32.29 -2.55 -9.11
C GLN A 242 32.67 -3.49 -7.94
N GLY A 243 32.31 -3.14 -6.70
CA GLY A 243 32.84 -3.75 -5.49
C GLY A 243 34.23 -3.24 -5.11
N GLY A 244 34.71 -3.66 -3.94
CA GLY A 244 36.06 -3.35 -3.47
C GLY A 244 37.07 -4.44 -3.86
N GLU A 245 38.36 -4.07 -3.92
CA GLU A 245 39.45 -5.01 -4.26
C GLU A 245 39.64 -6.11 -3.21
N ARG A 246 39.47 -5.80 -1.92
CA ARG A 246 39.78 -6.70 -0.78
C ARG A 246 38.60 -6.82 0.18
N VAL A 247 38.18 -5.70 0.74
CA VAL A 247 36.94 -5.58 1.51
C VAL A 247 35.78 -5.43 0.53
N LEU A 248 34.61 -6.03 0.83
CA LEU A 248 33.41 -5.97 -0.03
C LEU A 248 33.65 -6.46 -1.49
N GLN A 249 34.50 -7.48 -1.67
CA GLN A 249 34.66 -8.17 -2.95
C GLN A 249 33.33 -8.72 -3.48
N ARG A 250 32.96 -8.32 -4.70
CA ARG A 250 31.66 -8.65 -5.33
C ARG A 250 30.46 -8.31 -4.43
N ARG A 251 30.55 -7.19 -3.71
CA ARG A 251 29.47 -6.55 -2.94
C ARG A 251 29.36 -5.08 -3.30
N TRP A 252 28.23 -4.46 -3.01
CA TRP A 252 28.09 -3.00 -3.14
C TRP A 252 29.02 -2.28 -2.16
N THR A 253 29.81 -1.31 -2.63
CA THR A 253 30.53 -0.34 -1.77
C THR A 253 29.72 0.95 -1.59
N THR A 254 28.58 1.06 -2.27
CA THR A 254 27.76 2.28 -2.35
C THR A 254 26.34 2.11 -1.78
N PHE A 255 26.03 0.95 -1.18
CA PHE A 255 24.72 0.67 -0.59
C PHE A 255 24.52 1.42 0.73
N LEU A 256 23.48 2.25 0.78
CA LEU A 256 22.97 2.85 2.01
C LEU A 256 21.44 2.76 2.03
N LYS A 257 20.84 2.60 3.23
CA LYS A 257 19.38 2.68 3.44
C LYS A 257 18.99 3.69 4.52
N ALA A 258 17.85 4.35 4.34
CA ALA A 258 17.23 5.25 5.31
C ALA A 258 15.75 4.89 5.53
N GLN A 259 15.18 5.24 6.68
CA GLN A 259 13.76 5.04 6.94
C GLN A 259 12.90 6.05 6.14
N LEU A 260 11.84 5.56 5.51
CA LEU A 260 10.72 6.39 5.04
C LEU A 260 9.69 6.46 6.15
N LEU A 261 9.42 7.66 6.68
CA LEU A 261 8.46 7.87 7.77
C LEU A 261 7.25 8.67 7.29
N CYS A 262 6.14 7.96 7.08
CA CYS A 262 4.81 8.53 6.86
C CYS A 262 4.03 8.48 8.19
N SER A 263 3.81 9.63 8.82
CA SER A 263 3.20 9.72 10.16
C SER A 263 2.21 10.87 10.27
N HIS A 264 1.07 10.64 10.92
CA HIS A 264 0.05 11.66 11.18
C HIS A 264 0.61 12.79 12.07
N PRO A 265 0.31 14.08 11.78
CA PRO A 265 0.99 15.21 12.44
C PRO A 265 0.62 15.43 13.90
N GLU A 266 -0.61 15.13 14.32
CA GLU A 266 -1.12 15.51 15.66
C GLU A 266 -0.67 14.55 16.77
N ASP A 267 -0.71 13.24 16.50
CA ASP A 267 -0.44 12.16 17.46
C ASP A 267 0.81 11.33 17.10
N GLY A 268 1.47 11.64 15.98
CA GLY A 268 2.61 10.90 15.45
C GLY A 268 2.28 9.53 14.87
N PHE A 269 1.00 9.15 14.71
CA PHE A 269 0.62 7.77 14.38
C PHE A 269 1.25 7.29 13.06
N PRO A 270 2.06 6.21 13.06
CA PRO A 270 2.83 5.79 11.91
C PRO A 270 2.08 4.85 10.96
N PHE A 271 2.16 5.16 9.67
CA PHE A 271 1.81 4.26 8.57
C PHE A 271 3.12 3.65 8.05
N ASN A 272 3.54 2.58 8.70
CA ASN A 272 4.91 2.06 8.64
C ASN A 272 5.16 0.98 7.56
N VAL A 273 4.11 0.47 6.92
CA VAL A 273 4.20 -0.62 5.92
C VAL A 273 3.88 -0.09 4.51
N LEU A 274 4.92 0.17 3.72
CA LEU A 274 4.80 0.56 2.31
C LEU A 274 4.11 -0.54 1.50
N GLN A 275 3.09 -0.17 0.73
CA GLN A 275 2.38 -1.05 -0.20
C GLN A 275 2.84 -0.84 -1.64
N ASP A 276 3.03 0.42 -2.05
CA ASP A 276 3.44 0.78 -3.41
C ASP A 276 4.12 2.15 -3.47
N VAL A 277 4.89 2.40 -4.52
CA VAL A 277 5.64 3.65 -4.72
C VAL A 277 5.66 4.08 -6.19
N PHE A 278 5.44 5.38 -6.42
CA PHE A 278 5.56 6.02 -7.72
C PHE A 278 6.61 7.13 -7.67
N VAL A 279 7.50 7.18 -8.68
CA VAL A 279 8.61 8.14 -8.74
C VAL A 279 8.32 9.19 -9.82
N LEU A 280 7.89 10.38 -9.39
CA LEU A 280 7.53 11.48 -10.29
C LEU A 280 8.72 12.42 -10.49
N THR A 281 9.51 12.17 -11.54
CA THR A 281 10.62 13.02 -11.99
C THR A 281 10.13 14.05 -13.01
N PRO A 282 10.28 15.37 -12.79
CA PRO A 282 9.73 16.40 -13.70
C PRO A 282 10.47 16.60 -15.05
N GLY A 283 11.22 15.59 -15.50
CA GLY A 283 12.19 15.64 -16.61
C GLY A 283 13.62 15.37 -16.10
N GLU A 284 14.44 14.68 -16.88
CA GLU A 284 15.73 14.12 -16.41
C GLU A 284 16.70 15.16 -15.86
N LEU A 285 16.81 16.33 -16.51
CA LEU A 285 17.63 17.47 -16.06
C LEU A 285 17.18 18.06 -14.71
N ARG A 286 15.98 17.71 -14.23
CA ARG A 286 15.36 18.26 -13.02
C ARG A 286 15.13 17.17 -11.96
N TRP A 287 16.00 16.16 -11.93
CA TRP A 287 15.95 15.06 -10.97
C TRP A 287 15.96 15.51 -9.49
N ARG A 288 16.52 16.68 -9.17
CA ARG A 288 16.45 17.26 -7.81
C ARG A 288 15.03 17.71 -7.39
N GLU A 289 14.11 17.88 -8.34
CA GLU A 289 12.68 18.11 -8.09
C GLU A 289 11.86 16.80 -7.96
N THR A 290 12.49 15.62 -8.01
CA THR A 290 11.78 14.33 -7.96
C THR A 290 11.00 14.16 -6.66
N LEU A 291 9.75 13.70 -6.81
CA LEU A 291 8.86 13.33 -5.70
C LEU A 291 8.64 11.82 -5.69
N PHE A 292 8.89 11.20 -4.54
CA PHE A 292 8.57 9.80 -4.26
C PHE A 292 7.19 9.77 -3.59
N TYR A 293 6.15 9.41 -4.32
CA TYR A 293 4.80 9.20 -3.78
C TYR A 293 4.67 7.76 -3.30
N GLY A 294 4.35 7.55 -2.03
CA GLY A 294 4.22 6.21 -1.43
C GLY A 294 2.84 5.98 -0.81
N VAL A 295 2.28 4.79 -1.03
CA VAL A 295 1.09 4.28 -0.35
C VAL A 295 1.51 3.46 0.85
N PHE A 296 0.99 3.79 2.03
CA PHE A 296 1.34 3.13 3.28
C PHE A 296 0.11 2.58 3.99
N THR A 297 0.30 1.51 4.75
CA THR A 297 -0.63 0.98 5.75
C THR A 297 0.06 0.92 7.11
N SER A 298 -0.71 0.72 8.19
CA SER A 298 -0.17 0.64 9.55
C SER A 298 -0.24 -0.80 10.06
N GLN A 299 0.85 -1.33 10.63
CA GLN A 299 0.90 -2.73 11.09
C GLN A 299 -0.07 -3.03 12.23
N TRP A 300 -0.53 -2.00 12.97
CA TRP A 300 -1.42 -2.17 14.11
C TRP A 300 -2.89 -2.29 13.69
N ASN A 301 -3.26 -1.84 12.49
CA ASN A 301 -4.64 -1.92 11.97
C ASN A 301 -4.94 -3.26 11.26
N LYS A 302 -4.54 -4.38 11.88
CA LYS A 302 -4.82 -5.76 11.44
C LYS A 302 -6.32 -6.12 11.54
N GLY A 303 -7.09 -5.47 12.42
CA GLY A 303 -8.40 -5.94 12.88
C GLY A 303 -9.66 -5.26 12.31
N GLY A 304 -9.56 -4.24 11.43
CA GLY A 304 -10.77 -3.59 10.93
C GLY A 304 -10.56 -2.54 9.84
N GLY A 305 -11.48 -2.50 8.88
CA GLY A 305 -11.67 -1.44 7.87
C GLY A 305 -10.61 -1.32 6.77
N GLY A 306 -9.34 -1.54 7.10
CA GLY A 306 -8.21 -1.16 6.25
C GLY A 306 -7.97 0.35 6.30
N SER A 307 -6.84 0.76 6.88
CA SER A 307 -6.40 2.16 6.87
C SER A 307 -5.20 2.35 5.95
N SER A 308 -5.26 3.36 5.08
CA SER A 308 -4.14 3.77 4.24
C SER A 308 -3.84 5.25 4.34
N ALA A 309 -2.56 5.59 4.19
CA ALA A 309 -2.06 6.93 3.99
C ALA A 309 -1.34 7.04 2.63
N VAL A 310 -1.36 8.22 2.04
CA VAL A 310 -0.48 8.56 0.90
C VAL A 310 0.45 9.68 1.33
N CYS A 311 1.75 9.45 1.29
CA CYS A 311 2.80 10.44 1.59
C CYS A 311 3.62 10.76 0.34
N ALA A 312 4.26 11.94 0.32
CA ALA A 312 5.20 12.33 -0.73
C ALA A 312 6.52 12.82 -0.13
N PHE A 313 7.64 12.24 -0.55
CA PHE A 313 8.97 12.59 -0.07
C PHE A 313 9.74 13.30 -1.19
N SER A 314 10.43 14.41 -0.87
CA SER A 314 11.26 15.14 -1.83
C SER A 314 12.66 14.52 -1.94
N MET A 315 13.27 14.61 -3.13
CA MET A 315 14.69 14.27 -3.29
C MET A 315 15.59 15.07 -2.33
N GLN A 316 15.25 16.33 -2.02
CA GLN A 316 15.96 17.13 -1.01
C GLN A 316 16.00 16.45 0.37
N ASN A 317 14.88 15.92 0.86
CA ASN A 317 14.82 15.23 2.16
C ASN A 317 15.59 13.89 2.12
N VAL A 318 15.57 13.21 0.96
CA VAL A 318 16.32 11.96 0.72
C VAL A 318 17.83 12.23 0.72
N GLN A 319 18.29 13.27 0.02
CA GLN A 319 19.70 13.70 0.02
C GLN A 319 20.15 14.09 1.43
N HIS A 320 19.36 14.89 2.15
CA HIS A 320 19.64 15.27 3.54
C HIS A 320 19.85 14.04 4.45
N ALA A 321 18.97 13.05 4.39
CA ALA A 321 19.11 11.81 5.16
C ALA A 321 20.39 11.03 4.83
N PHE A 322 20.73 10.87 3.54
CA PHE A 322 21.97 10.20 3.14
C PHE A 322 23.25 11.01 3.42
N SER A 323 23.15 12.32 3.62
CA SER A 323 24.24 13.17 4.13
C SER A 323 24.32 13.24 5.67
N GLY A 324 23.32 12.72 6.39
CA GLY A 324 23.24 12.75 7.85
C GLY A 324 24.21 11.79 8.55
N LEU A 325 24.00 11.58 9.85
CA LEU A 325 24.73 10.57 10.62
C LEU A 325 24.31 9.14 10.21
N TYR A 326 25.23 8.20 10.36
CA TYR A 326 24.98 6.77 10.23
C TYR A 326 24.43 6.20 11.55
N LYS A 327 23.92 4.97 11.52
CA LYS A 327 23.76 4.14 12.72
C LYS A 327 24.77 3.01 12.71
N GLU A 328 25.35 2.74 13.88
CA GLU A 328 26.14 1.55 14.16
C GLU A 328 25.30 0.56 14.99
N VAL A 329 25.64 -0.72 14.91
CA VAL A 329 25.08 -1.78 15.76
C VAL A 329 26.13 -2.28 16.75
N ASN A 330 25.83 -2.19 18.04
CA ASN A 330 26.64 -2.82 19.06
C ASN A 330 26.57 -4.34 18.86
N ARG A 331 27.68 -4.99 18.51
CA ARG A 331 27.68 -6.43 18.22
C ARG A 331 27.42 -7.31 19.44
N GLU A 332 27.64 -6.81 20.67
CA GLU A 332 27.43 -7.54 21.92
C GLU A 332 25.96 -7.43 22.39
N THR A 333 25.40 -6.23 22.41
CA THR A 333 24.01 -5.98 22.87
C THR A 333 22.96 -6.06 21.75
N GLN A 334 23.38 -6.09 20.47
CA GLN A 334 22.55 -5.99 19.27
C GLN A 334 21.71 -4.69 19.17
N GLN A 335 22.00 -3.69 20.01
CA GLN A 335 21.32 -2.38 20.00
C GLN A 335 21.95 -1.43 18.98
N TRP A 336 21.12 -0.58 18.39
CA TRP A 336 21.52 0.40 17.39
C TRP A 336 21.59 1.82 17.97
N TYR A 337 22.65 2.56 17.64
CA TYR A 337 22.86 3.94 18.07
C TYR A 337 23.31 4.83 16.91
N PRO A 338 23.08 6.16 16.96
CA PRO A 338 23.67 7.09 16.00
C PRO A 338 25.19 7.11 16.16
N ASP A 339 25.92 6.91 15.07
CA ASP A 339 27.37 7.10 15.07
C ASP A 339 27.70 8.61 15.04
N THR A 340 28.46 9.05 16.04
CA THR A 340 29.02 10.41 16.14
C THR A 340 30.55 10.43 16.02
N GLY A 341 31.14 9.33 15.55
CA GLY A 341 32.57 9.15 15.37
C GLY A 341 33.13 9.83 14.11
N PRO A 342 34.46 9.75 13.91
CA PRO A 342 35.14 10.35 12.77
C PRO A 342 34.95 9.50 11.50
N VAL A 343 33.89 9.82 10.75
CA VAL A 343 33.61 9.31 9.40
C VAL A 343 34.86 9.45 8.52
N PRO A 344 35.32 8.37 7.83
CA PRO A 344 36.52 8.42 6.99
C PRO A 344 36.24 9.09 5.63
N GLU A 345 37.28 9.64 5.00
CA GLU A 345 37.21 10.19 3.65
C GLU A 345 37.90 9.28 2.60
N PRO A 346 37.39 9.15 1.36
CA PRO A 346 36.12 9.72 0.86
C PRO A 346 34.89 9.17 1.60
N ARG A 347 33.90 10.01 1.87
CA ARG A 347 32.71 9.67 2.65
C ARG A 347 32.09 8.31 2.23
N PRO A 348 31.82 7.38 3.16
CA PRO A 348 31.28 6.06 2.83
C PRO A 348 29.90 6.12 2.16
N GLY A 349 29.71 5.34 1.11
CA GLY A 349 28.43 5.23 0.41
C GLY A 349 28.11 6.37 -0.58
N THR A 350 29.12 7.18 -0.94
CA THR A 350 29.03 8.09 -2.10
C THR A 350 29.51 7.40 -3.37
N CYS A 351 29.10 7.93 -4.53
CA CYS A 351 29.67 7.50 -5.81
C CYS A 351 31.07 8.10 -6.02
N ILE A 352 31.73 7.73 -7.13
CA ILE A 352 33.00 8.31 -7.52
C ILE A 352 32.75 9.70 -8.13
N THR A 353 32.94 10.74 -7.32
CA THR A 353 32.75 12.15 -7.70
C THR A 353 33.99 12.77 -8.34
N SER A 354 33.91 13.99 -8.86
CA SER A 354 35.08 14.80 -9.26
C SER A 354 36.10 14.91 -8.13
N HIS A 355 35.64 15.14 -6.89
CA HIS A 355 36.50 15.21 -5.70
C HIS A 355 37.23 13.88 -5.45
N THR A 356 36.51 12.75 -5.54
CA THR A 356 37.07 11.39 -5.41
C THR A 356 38.16 11.11 -6.46
N ARG A 357 37.96 11.57 -7.70
CA ARG A 357 38.95 11.45 -8.80
C ARG A 357 40.19 12.32 -8.55
N HIS A 358 40.06 13.51 -7.96
CA HIS A 358 41.22 14.33 -7.55
C HIS A 358 42.08 13.64 -6.46
N LEU A 359 41.48 12.80 -5.62
CA LEU A 359 42.19 11.93 -4.68
C LEU A 359 42.79 10.66 -5.33
N LYS A 360 42.80 10.60 -6.68
CA LYS A 360 43.27 9.48 -7.53
C LYS A 360 42.44 8.19 -7.42
N ILE A 361 41.23 8.27 -6.87
CA ILE A 361 40.28 7.15 -6.75
C ILE A 361 39.30 7.26 -7.93
N ASN A 362 39.50 6.44 -8.97
CA ASN A 362 38.71 6.46 -10.20
C ASN A 362 37.65 5.33 -10.26
N SER A 363 37.70 4.37 -9.33
CA SER A 363 36.75 3.24 -9.22
C SER A 363 36.56 2.86 -7.75
N SER A 364 35.42 2.24 -7.41
CA SER A 364 35.17 1.62 -6.10
C SER A 364 36.17 0.53 -5.74
N LEU A 365 36.78 -0.12 -6.72
CA LEU A 365 37.91 -1.05 -6.50
C LEU A 365 39.11 -0.37 -5.83
N GLN A 366 39.30 0.93 -6.04
CA GLN A 366 40.39 1.75 -5.47
C GLN A 366 39.99 2.46 -4.16
N MET A 367 38.79 2.18 -3.62
CA MET A 367 38.32 2.79 -2.39
C MET A 367 39.12 2.26 -1.17
N PRO A 368 39.60 3.11 -0.25
CA PRO A 368 40.42 2.66 0.87
C PRO A 368 39.72 1.64 1.77
N ASP A 369 40.47 0.60 2.20
CA ASP A 369 39.96 -0.48 3.07
C ASP A 369 39.30 0.07 4.37
N ARG A 370 39.70 1.25 4.87
CA ARG A 370 39.05 1.92 6.02
C ARG A 370 37.62 2.39 5.70
N VAL A 371 37.38 2.95 4.51
CA VAL A 371 36.05 3.40 4.06
C VAL A 371 35.14 2.19 3.81
N LEU A 372 35.70 1.13 3.22
CA LEU A 372 34.98 -0.11 2.92
C LEU A 372 34.61 -0.91 4.17
N ASN A 373 35.47 -0.96 5.19
CA ASN A 373 35.11 -1.56 6.48
C ASN A 373 34.07 -0.71 7.23
N PHE A 374 34.14 0.62 7.14
CA PHE A 374 33.13 1.49 7.76
C PHE A 374 31.73 1.21 7.19
N ILE A 375 31.52 1.28 5.86
CA ILE A 375 30.18 1.04 5.27
C ILE A 375 29.68 -0.40 5.46
N LYS A 376 30.59 -1.39 5.59
CA LYS A 376 30.20 -2.78 5.92
C LYS A 376 29.34 -2.84 7.18
N ASP A 377 29.69 -2.03 8.18
CA ASP A 377 29.05 -1.99 9.49
C ASP A 377 28.05 -0.81 9.63
N HIS A 378 28.19 0.24 8.80
CA HIS A 378 27.42 1.51 8.85
C HIS A 378 26.57 1.73 7.58
N PHE A 379 25.66 0.79 7.29
CA PHE A 379 24.82 0.81 6.07
C PHE A 379 23.43 1.46 6.26
N LEU A 380 23.07 1.81 7.49
CA LEU A 380 21.81 2.45 7.88
C LEU A 380 22.04 3.93 8.24
N MET A 381 21.22 4.84 7.72
CA MET A 381 21.23 6.25 8.14
C MET A 381 20.38 6.46 9.40
N ASP A 382 20.78 7.38 10.26
CA ASP A 382 20.03 7.74 11.47
C ASP A 382 18.80 8.61 11.16
N SER A 383 18.99 9.66 10.36
CA SER A 383 17.91 10.58 9.98
C SER A 383 16.86 9.92 9.09
N PRO A 384 15.58 9.84 9.51
CA PRO A 384 14.51 9.36 8.65
C PRO A 384 14.10 10.43 7.62
N VAL A 385 13.73 9.99 6.42
CA VAL A 385 13.09 10.82 5.41
C VAL A 385 11.60 10.95 5.80
N ARG A 386 11.23 12.10 6.36
CA ARG A 386 9.87 12.35 6.89
C ARG A 386 8.92 12.93 5.84
N SER A 387 7.64 12.56 5.94
CA SER A 387 6.52 13.19 5.22
C SER A 387 5.22 13.07 6.03
N GLN A 388 4.33 14.04 5.85
CA GLN A 388 2.97 14.03 6.40
C GLN A 388 1.99 13.45 5.37
N PRO A 389 0.98 12.67 5.78
CA PRO A 389 -0.06 12.16 4.90
C PRO A 389 -0.80 13.27 4.12
N LEU A 390 -0.68 13.24 2.79
CA LEU A 390 -1.45 14.09 1.86
C LEU A 390 -2.90 13.60 1.69
N LEU A 391 -3.12 12.31 1.94
CA LEU A 391 -4.42 11.65 1.98
C LEU A 391 -4.43 10.62 3.11
N LEU A 392 -5.53 10.58 3.85
CA LEU A 392 -5.83 9.57 4.87
C LEU A 392 -7.15 8.90 4.51
N GLN A 393 -7.21 7.59 4.70
CA GLN A 393 -8.39 6.78 4.41
C GLN A 393 -8.53 5.68 5.47
N SER A 394 -9.69 5.61 6.12
CA SER A 394 -9.88 4.81 7.35
C SER A 394 -10.69 3.52 7.14
N ARG A 395 -11.22 3.30 5.92
CA ARG A 395 -12.11 2.17 5.58
C ARG A 395 -11.86 1.56 4.19
N LEU A 396 -10.69 1.82 3.60
CA LEU A 396 -10.24 1.25 2.34
C LEU A 396 -8.72 1.13 2.39
N ARG A 397 -8.18 0.01 1.90
CA ARG A 397 -6.75 -0.21 1.77
C ARG A 397 -6.32 0.02 0.32
N TYR A 398 -5.52 1.04 0.09
CA TYR A 398 -4.84 1.21 -1.19
C TYR A 398 -3.67 0.21 -1.29
N GLN A 399 -3.50 -0.41 -2.46
CA GLN A 399 -2.43 -1.36 -2.78
C GLN A 399 -1.48 -0.86 -3.89
N GLN A 400 -1.91 0.12 -4.69
CA GLN A 400 -1.19 0.59 -5.88
C GLN A 400 -1.37 2.10 -6.09
N ILE A 401 -0.36 2.77 -6.68
CA ILE A 401 -0.36 4.19 -7.01
C ILE A 401 0.31 4.47 -8.37
N GLY A 402 -0.41 5.13 -9.26
CA GLY A 402 0.17 5.85 -10.41
C GLY A 402 -0.01 7.36 -10.22
N VAL A 403 0.96 8.17 -10.67
CA VAL A 403 0.84 9.64 -10.65
C VAL A 403 1.16 10.22 -12.03
N HIS A 404 0.35 11.16 -12.50
CA HIS A 404 0.61 11.89 -13.74
C HIS A 404 0.47 13.40 -13.49
N ARG A 405 1.40 14.19 -14.02
CA ARG A 405 1.40 15.65 -13.91
C ARG A 405 0.56 16.26 -15.03
N ALA A 406 -0.73 16.47 -14.75
CA ALA A 406 -1.68 17.04 -15.69
C ALA A 406 -1.49 18.56 -15.84
N GLN A 407 -1.70 19.07 -17.06
CA GLN A 407 -1.76 20.51 -17.35
C GLN A 407 -3.23 20.97 -17.33
N GLY A 408 -3.60 21.81 -16.36
CA GLY A 408 -4.88 22.54 -16.35
C GLY A 408 -4.74 23.94 -16.98
N LEU A 409 -5.84 24.72 -17.01
CA LEU A 409 -5.86 26.07 -17.59
C LEU A 409 -4.95 27.08 -16.86
N HIS A 410 -4.70 26.85 -15.57
CA HIS A 410 -4.07 27.82 -14.66
C HIS A 410 -2.86 27.25 -13.89
N GLY A 411 -2.32 26.10 -14.32
CA GLY A 411 -1.15 25.47 -13.70
C GLY A 411 -1.08 23.97 -13.95
N THR A 412 0.01 23.35 -13.49
CA THR A 412 0.17 21.89 -13.46
C THR A 412 -0.27 21.32 -12.11
N TYR A 413 -0.81 20.10 -12.14
CA TYR A 413 -1.36 19.41 -10.97
C TYR A 413 -0.94 17.94 -10.99
N ASP A 414 -0.53 17.41 -9.84
CA ASP A 414 -0.25 15.97 -9.68
C ASP A 414 -1.58 15.24 -9.49
N VAL A 415 -1.98 14.43 -10.47
CA VAL A 415 -3.17 13.56 -10.43
C VAL A 415 -2.74 12.16 -10.02
N LEU A 416 -3.31 11.68 -8.92
CA LEU A 416 -3.05 10.37 -8.33
C LEU A 416 -4.15 9.39 -8.76
N PHE A 417 -3.74 8.18 -9.11
CA PHE A 417 -4.60 7.04 -9.42
C PHE A 417 -4.28 5.94 -8.42
N LEU A 418 -5.21 5.60 -7.53
CA LEU A 418 -5.01 4.74 -6.37
C LEU A 418 -5.86 3.46 -6.49
N GLY A 419 -5.22 2.30 -6.57
CA GLY A 419 -5.90 1.00 -6.65
C GLY A 419 -6.20 0.42 -5.26
N THR A 420 -7.41 -0.13 -5.04
CA THR A 420 -7.81 -0.75 -3.76
C THR A 420 -7.67 -2.27 -3.74
N ASP A 421 -7.68 -2.83 -2.53
CA ASP A 421 -7.77 -4.27 -2.27
C ASP A 421 -9.13 -4.91 -2.66
N ASP A 422 -10.18 -4.11 -2.88
CA ASP A 422 -11.52 -4.58 -3.25
C ASP A 422 -11.94 -4.29 -4.71
N GLY A 423 -10.99 -3.86 -5.56
CA GLY A 423 -11.15 -3.75 -7.01
C GLY A 423 -11.66 -2.39 -7.51
N ARG A 424 -11.34 -1.31 -6.80
CA ARG A 424 -11.66 0.08 -7.18
C ARG A 424 -10.40 0.85 -7.55
N LEU A 425 -10.63 1.92 -8.31
CA LEU A 425 -9.65 2.95 -8.65
C LEU A 425 -10.18 4.29 -8.16
N HIS A 426 -9.48 4.94 -7.24
CA HIS A 426 -9.72 6.34 -6.91
C HIS A 426 -8.85 7.22 -7.80
N LYS A 427 -9.48 8.15 -8.51
CA LYS A 427 -8.79 9.27 -9.14
C LYS A 427 -8.86 10.46 -8.19
N ALA A 428 -7.72 11.10 -7.93
CA ALA A 428 -7.61 12.23 -7.03
C ALA A 428 -6.60 13.26 -7.54
N VAL A 429 -6.69 14.50 -7.08
CA VAL A 429 -5.76 15.58 -7.43
C VAL A 429 -5.12 16.16 -6.17
N ARG A 430 -3.80 16.38 -6.20
CA ARG A 430 -3.10 17.12 -5.15
C ARG A 430 -3.43 18.61 -5.24
N VAL A 431 -4.00 19.16 -4.18
CA VAL A 431 -4.42 20.56 -4.08
C VAL A 431 -4.02 21.14 -2.73
N ASN A 432 -3.43 22.34 -2.77
CA ASN A 432 -2.90 23.03 -1.59
C ASN A 432 -1.96 22.09 -0.79
N HIS A 433 -2.30 21.73 0.44
CA HIS A 433 -1.51 20.84 1.30
C HIS A 433 -2.01 19.39 1.36
N GLY A 434 -3.04 19.02 0.59
CA GLY A 434 -3.67 17.70 0.62
C GLY A 434 -4.12 17.19 -0.74
N VAL A 435 -5.12 16.30 -0.74
CA VAL A 435 -5.64 15.61 -1.93
C VAL A 435 -7.16 15.63 -1.95
N HIS A 436 -7.75 16.01 -3.09
CA HIS A 436 -9.19 15.92 -3.35
C HIS A 436 -9.48 14.71 -4.24
N ILE A 437 -10.39 13.82 -3.81
CA ILE A 437 -10.81 12.65 -4.61
C ILE A 437 -11.90 13.08 -5.60
N ILE A 438 -11.61 12.93 -6.89
CA ILE A 438 -12.46 13.34 -8.02
C ILE A 438 -13.53 12.29 -8.32
N GLU A 439 -13.13 11.01 -8.42
CA GLU A 439 -14.06 9.91 -8.69
C GLU A 439 -13.57 8.56 -8.14
N GLU A 440 -14.51 7.72 -7.69
CA GLU A 440 -14.33 6.28 -7.47
C GLU A 440 -14.84 5.52 -8.70
N ILE A 441 -13.99 4.71 -9.32
CA ILE A 441 -14.35 3.83 -10.43
C ILE A 441 -14.22 2.38 -9.96
N ARG A 442 -15.31 1.61 -9.97
CA ARG A 442 -15.29 0.19 -9.63
C ARG A 442 -14.83 -0.63 -10.84
N LEU A 443 -13.54 -0.95 -10.89
CA LEU A 443 -12.93 -1.72 -11.99
C LEU A 443 -13.42 -3.15 -12.01
N PHE A 444 -13.44 -3.81 -10.85
CA PHE A 444 -13.69 -5.24 -10.70
C PHE A 444 -14.81 -5.54 -9.69
N ARG A 445 -15.19 -6.82 -9.61
CA ARG A 445 -16.11 -7.33 -8.56
C ARG A 445 -15.39 -7.31 -7.20
N ALA A 446 -16.17 -7.32 -6.11
CA ALA A 446 -15.59 -7.38 -4.77
C ALA A 446 -14.70 -8.64 -4.59
N GLY A 447 -13.58 -8.51 -3.89
CA GLY A 447 -12.61 -9.60 -3.73
C GLY A 447 -11.65 -9.79 -4.90
N GLN A 448 -11.47 -8.78 -5.76
CA GLN A 448 -10.46 -8.74 -6.83
C GLN A 448 -9.56 -7.51 -6.65
N PRO A 449 -8.42 -7.60 -5.93
CA PRO A 449 -7.55 -6.46 -5.66
C PRO A 449 -6.89 -5.93 -6.94
N VAL A 450 -6.56 -4.64 -6.97
CA VAL A 450 -5.72 -4.05 -8.01
C VAL A 450 -4.25 -4.39 -7.73
N LEU A 451 -3.72 -5.38 -8.46
CA LEU A 451 -2.38 -5.96 -8.25
C LEU A 451 -1.26 -5.08 -8.83
N GLN A 452 -1.51 -4.47 -9.99
CA GLN A 452 -0.58 -3.55 -10.64
C GLN A 452 -1.36 -2.41 -11.31
N LEU A 453 -0.84 -1.19 -11.22
CA LEU A 453 -1.22 -0.07 -12.09
C LEU A 453 -0.11 0.24 -13.11
N LEU A 454 -0.51 0.68 -14.30
CA LEU A 454 0.40 1.14 -15.37
C LEU A 454 -0.27 2.29 -16.12
N LEU A 455 0.46 3.39 -16.33
CA LEU A 455 -0.06 4.62 -16.92
C LEU A 455 0.57 4.86 -18.30
N ASP A 456 -0.26 5.07 -19.31
CA ASP A 456 0.13 5.70 -20.57
C ASP A 456 0.14 7.22 -20.35
N HIS A 457 1.32 7.80 -20.24
CA HIS A 457 1.50 9.24 -19.98
C HIS A 457 1.48 10.10 -21.24
N ASP A 458 1.83 9.55 -22.40
CA ASP A 458 2.30 10.32 -23.56
C ASP A 458 1.35 10.26 -24.77
N GLN A 459 0.44 9.29 -24.85
CA GLN A 459 -0.46 9.13 -26.01
C GLN A 459 -1.95 9.35 -25.71
N ALA A 460 -2.67 8.34 -25.24
CA ALA A 460 -4.12 8.38 -25.06
C ALA A 460 -4.51 8.90 -23.66
N GLY A 461 -3.60 8.79 -22.68
CA GLY A 461 -3.86 9.13 -21.29
C GLY A 461 -4.77 8.09 -20.66
N LEU A 462 -4.23 6.87 -20.51
CA LEU A 462 -4.94 5.68 -20.05
C LEU A 462 -4.28 5.11 -18.78
N VAL A 463 -5.11 4.62 -17.86
CA VAL A 463 -4.69 3.73 -16.78
C VAL A 463 -5.04 2.31 -17.17
N TYR A 464 -4.04 1.43 -17.13
CA TYR A 464 -4.21 -0.01 -17.11
C TYR A 464 -4.12 -0.51 -15.66
N ALA A 465 -4.98 -1.45 -15.30
CA ALA A 465 -5.06 -2.00 -13.95
C ALA A 465 -5.26 -3.53 -14.03
N ALA A 466 -4.37 -4.29 -13.39
CA ALA A 466 -4.43 -5.76 -13.38
C ALA A 466 -5.07 -6.30 -12.09
N THR A 467 -5.72 -7.46 -12.19
CA THR A 467 -6.17 -8.29 -11.06
C THR A 467 -5.97 -9.77 -11.34
N TYR A 468 -6.42 -10.67 -10.46
CA TYR A 468 -6.21 -12.11 -10.61
C TYR A 468 -6.91 -12.72 -11.83
N THR A 469 -7.98 -12.10 -12.36
CA THR A 469 -8.77 -12.66 -13.48
C THR A 469 -8.85 -11.78 -14.73
N ALA A 470 -8.44 -10.51 -14.68
CA ALA A 470 -8.62 -9.58 -15.80
C ALA A 470 -7.66 -8.38 -15.74
N VAL A 471 -7.62 -7.62 -16.82
CA VAL A 471 -7.03 -6.26 -16.88
C VAL A 471 -8.10 -5.28 -17.33
N ALA A 472 -8.16 -4.10 -16.71
CA ALA A 472 -9.06 -3.01 -17.07
C ALA A 472 -8.30 -1.84 -17.70
N GLN A 473 -8.91 -1.16 -18.68
CA GLN A 473 -8.41 0.05 -19.33
C GLN A 473 -9.38 1.21 -19.04
N VAL A 474 -8.84 2.34 -18.57
CA VAL A 474 -9.62 3.49 -18.10
C VAL A 474 -9.00 4.81 -18.59
N PRO A 475 -9.76 5.72 -19.23
CA PRO A 475 -9.23 7.03 -19.58
C PRO A 475 -9.02 7.92 -18.35
N PHE A 476 -7.93 8.70 -18.34
CA PHE A 476 -7.56 9.65 -17.28
C PHE A 476 -8.70 10.59 -16.87
N ALA A 477 -9.62 10.93 -17.78
CA ALA A 477 -10.85 11.65 -17.49
C ALA A 477 -11.95 11.33 -18.51
N ASN A 478 -13.21 11.47 -18.09
CA ASN A 478 -14.36 11.51 -18.99
C ASN A 478 -15.21 12.74 -18.68
N CYS A 479 -14.85 13.89 -19.25
CA CYS A 479 -15.52 15.16 -18.97
C CYS A 479 -17.02 15.19 -19.36
N SER A 480 -17.47 14.27 -20.24
CA SER A 480 -18.89 14.18 -20.64
C SER A 480 -19.85 13.76 -19.52
N LEU A 481 -19.32 13.26 -18.40
CA LEU A 481 -20.08 12.96 -17.18
C LEU A 481 -20.68 14.23 -16.56
N TYR A 482 -19.96 15.35 -16.64
CA TYR A 482 -20.29 16.63 -16.01
C TYR A 482 -21.14 17.49 -16.95
N ARG A 483 -22.45 17.58 -16.70
CA ARG A 483 -23.41 18.12 -17.70
C ARG A 483 -23.79 19.60 -17.52
N SER A 484 -23.22 20.28 -16.52
CA SER A 484 -23.37 21.72 -16.30
C SER A 484 -22.04 22.35 -15.88
N CYS A 485 -21.95 23.69 -15.95
CA CYS A 485 -20.77 24.43 -15.52
C CYS A 485 -20.39 24.12 -14.07
N GLY A 486 -21.39 24.08 -13.16
CA GLY A 486 -21.16 23.74 -11.76
C GLY A 486 -20.59 22.34 -11.58
N GLU A 487 -21.17 21.32 -12.21
CA GLU A 487 -20.61 19.95 -12.18
C GLU A 487 -19.16 19.89 -12.69
N CYS A 488 -18.85 20.63 -13.76
CA CYS A 488 -17.53 20.62 -14.39
C CYS A 488 -16.45 21.31 -13.54
N VAL A 489 -16.82 22.38 -12.81
CA VAL A 489 -15.93 23.10 -11.91
C VAL A 489 -15.80 22.39 -10.55
N LEU A 490 -16.91 21.93 -9.95
CA LEU A 490 -16.91 21.20 -8.68
C LEU A 490 -16.14 19.88 -8.72
N ALA A 491 -16.08 19.22 -9.88
CA ALA A 491 -15.28 18.02 -10.09
C ALA A 491 -13.76 18.24 -9.88
N ARG A 492 -13.27 19.49 -9.89
CA ARG A 492 -11.85 19.85 -9.68
C ARG A 492 -10.88 19.01 -10.52
N ASP A 493 -11.30 18.59 -11.71
CA ASP A 493 -10.57 17.66 -12.56
C ASP A 493 -9.62 18.44 -13.50
N PRO A 494 -8.28 18.34 -13.36
CA PRO A 494 -7.35 19.13 -14.16
C PRO A 494 -7.48 18.90 -15.67
N PHE A 495 -7.96 17.73 -16.08
CA PHE A 495 -8.18 17.41 -17.48
C PHE A 495 -9.50 17.97 -18.04
N CYS A 496 -10.40 18.52 -17.22
CA CYS A 496 -11.75 18.92 -17.64
C CYS A 496 -12.03 20.40 -17.34
N ALA A 497 -12.67 21.08 -18.29
CA ALA A 497 -13.05 22.49 -18.16
C ALA A 497 -14.34 22.79 -18.95
N TRP A 498 -15.12 23.76 -18.49
CA TRP A 498 -16.40 24.12 -19.10
C TRP A 498 -16.20 25.15 -20.21
N SER A 499 -16.68 24.86 -21.42
CA SER A 499 -16.67 25.81 -22.53
C SER A 499 -17.82 25.54 -23.51
N GLN A 500 -18.38 26.61 -24.10
CA GLN A 500 -19.41 26.54 -25.13
C GLN A 500 -20.61 25.62 -24.76
N GLY A 501 -21.05 25.66 -23.50
CA GLY A 501 -22.22 24.90 -23.03
C GLY A 501 -21.97 23.40 -22.76
N ALA A 502 -20.71 22.95 -22.67
CA ALA A 502 -20.37 21.58 -22.29
C ALA A 502 -19.06 21.51 -21.49
N CYS A 503 -18.90 20.46 -20.67
CA CYS A 503 -17.61 20.13 -20.07
C CYS A 503 -16.76 19.36 -21.09
N ARG A 504 -15.53 19.81 -21.34
CA ARG A 504 -14.64 19.29 -22.40
C ARG A 504 -13.26 18.99 -21.82
N ARG A 505 -12.50 18.12 -22.50
CA ARG A 505 -11.10 17.83 -22.13
C ARG A 505 -10.23 19.04 -22.49
N VAL A 506 -9.38 19.46 -21.55
CA VAL A 506 -8.38 20.52 -21.75
C VAL A 506 -7.30 20.01 -22.70
N THR A 507 -6.91 20.87 -23.64
CA THR A 507 -5.82 20.62 -24.61
C THR A 507 -4.77 21.74 -24.51
N PRO A 508 -3.53 21.54 -24.98
CA PRO A 508 -2.55 22.62 -25.09
C PRO A 508 -3.00 23.81 -25.96
N SER A 509 -3.96 23.59 -26.87
CA SER A 509 -4.60 24.63 -27.69
C SER A 509 -5.78 25.34 -27.00
N SER A 510 -6.13 24.97 -25.77
CA SER A 510 -7.22 25.60 -24.99
C SER A 510 -6.80 26.94 -24.34
N THR A 511 -5.69 27.54 -24.78
CA THR A 511 -5.05 28.73 -24.20
C THR A 511 -5.80 30.06 -24.43
N HIS A 512 -6.81 30.09 -25.29
CA HIS A 512 -7.75 31.21 -25.39
C HIS A 512 -8.74 31.21 -24.21
N SER A 513 -8.21 31.57 -23.04
CA SER A 513 -8.80 31.34 -21.71
C SER A 513 -10.13 32.03 -21.41
N GLN A 514 -10.49 33.12 -22.11
CA GLN A 514 -11.68 33.93 -21.80
C GLN A 514 -13.03 33.20 -21.99
N LEU A 515 -13.05 32.04 -22.66
CA LEU A 515 -14.24 31.23 -22.91
C LEU A 515 -14.22 29.86 -22.21
N TRP A 516 -13.32 29.67 -21.23
CA TRP A 516 -13.15 28.42 -20.50
C TRP A 516 -13.19 28.64 -18.99
N ALA A 517 -13.91 27.77 -18.27
CA ALA A 517 -14.04 27.80 -16.82
C ALA A 517 -13.48 26.50 -16.20
N GLN A 518 -12.45 26.65 -15.34
CA GLN A 518 -11.88 25.59 -14.52
C GLN A 518 -11.34 26.21 -13.23
N ASP A 519 -11.62 25.60 -12.08
CA ASP A 519 -11.03 25.98 -10.80
C ASP A 519 -10.80 24.71 -9.97
N ILE A 520 -9.52 24.35 -9.83
CA ILE A 520 -9.09 23.11 -9.17
C ILE A 520 -8.90 23.32 -7.66
N LYS A 521 -8.54 24.54 -7.25
CA LYS A 521 -8.13 24.87 -5.88
C LYS A 521 -9.33 25.23 -4.99
N ASP A 522 -10.19 26.09 -5.51
CA ASP A 522 -11.26 26.71 -4.74
C ASP A 522 -12.64 26.24 -5.23
N ALA A 523 -12.73 25.84 -6.52
CA ALA A 523 -13.95 25.45 -7.22
C ALA A 523 -15.05 26.53 -7.22
N ASP A 524 -14.68 27.79 -7.45
CA ASP A 524 -15.59 28.93 -7.44
C ASP A 524 -16.58 28.93 -8.63
N THR A 525 -17.63 28.13 -8.47
CA THR A 525 -18.78 28.07 -9.39
C THR A 525 -19.51 29.41 -9.49
N LYS A 526 -19.49 30.24 -8.43
CA LYS A 526 -20.24 31.51 -8.41
C LYS A 526 -19.63 32.48 -9.41
N ARG A 527 -18.32 32.69 -9.38
CA ARG A 527 -17.58 33.53 -10.35
C ARG A 527 -17.62 32.95 -11.76
N LEU A 528 -17.36 31.65 -11.90
CA LEU A 528 -17.13 31.03 -13.22
C LEU A 528 -18.40 30.69 -14.00
N CYS A 529 -19.52 30.43 -13.33
CA CYS A 529 -20.77 29.97 -13.98
C CYS A 529 -21.84 31.06 -14.10
N GLN A 530 -21.48 32.34 -13.93
CA GLN A 530 -22.40 33.48 -13.94
C GLN A 530 -22.98 33.88 -15.32
N PHE A 531 -22.49 33.29 -16.42
CA PHE A 531 -22.98 33.59 -17.76
C PHE A 531 -24.44 33.15 -17.95
N THR A 532 -25.33 34.12 -18.24
CA THR A 532 -26.79 34.02 -18.14
C THR A 532 -27.49 33.05 -19.11
N ASN A 533 -26.76 32.39 -20.02
CA ASN A 533 -27.25 31.31 -20.89
C ASN A 533 -26.86 29.89 -20.42
N ALA A 534 -26.17 29.73 -19.29
CA ALA A 534 -25.78 28.42 -18.74
C ALA A 534 -26.92 27.72 -17.95
N SER A 535 -28.11 28.31 -17.87
CA SER A 535 -29.21 27.94 -16.98
C SER A 535 -30.21 26.92 -17.55
N GLN A 536 -29.99 26.38 -18.75
CA GLN A 536 -30.81 25.26 -19.28
C GLN A 536 -30.32 23.91 -18.73
N PRO A 537 -31.05 23.24 -17.82
CA PRO A 537 -30.71 21.88 -17.43
C PRO A 537 -30.94 20.93 -18.61
N ARG A 538 -29.88 20.20 -19.02
CA ARG A 538 -30.04 19.05 -19.92
C ARG A 538 -30.33 17.80 -19.08
N PRO A 539 -31.57 17.28 -19.03
CA PRO A 539 -31.89 16.07 -18.26
C PRO A 539 -31.09 14.86 -18.76
N ARG A 540 -30.94 13.83 -17.91
CA ARG A 540 -30.38 12.53 -18.32
C ARG A 540 -31.37 11.65 -19.11
N ILE A 541 -32.61 12.11 -19.28
CA ILE A 541 -33.72 11.44 -19.97
C ILE A 541 -34.15 12.30 -21.17
N PHE A 542 -34.61 11.67 -22.25
CA PHE A 542 -35.22 12.36 -23.40
C PHE A 542 -36.48 13.15 -22.99
N LEU A 543 -36.32 14.46 -22.77
CA LEU A 543 -37.41 15.44 -22.69
C LEU A 543 -37.04 16.63 -23.59
N PRO A 544 -37.93 17.11 -24.47
CA PRO A 544 -37.63 18.22 -25.38
C PRO A 544 -37.33 19.54 -24.65
N PRO A 545 -36.53 20.44 -25.25
CA PRO A 545 -36.34 21.78 -24.71
C PRO A 545 -37.62 22.59 -24.85
N ALA A 546 -38.22 22.98 -23.72
CA ALA A 546 -39.42 23.81 -23.67
C ALA A 546 -39.33 24.86 -22.55
N SER A 547 -39.96 26.01 -22.79
CA SER A 547 -40.10 27.09 -21.81
C SER A 547 -41.09 26.69 -20.70
N GLY A 548 -40.62 26.70 -19.45
CA GLY A 548 -41.38 26.26 -18.28
C GLY A 548 -41.17 24.77 -17.99
N THR A 549 -40.74 24.43 -16.77
CA THR A 549 -40.26 23.09 -16.42
C THR A 549 -41.39 22.04 -16.43
N PRO A 550 -41.35 21.00 -17.27
CA PRO A 550 -42.31 19.91 -17.19
C PRO A 550 -41.93 18.94 -16.06
N CYS A 551 -42.59 19.09 -14.91
CA CYS A 551 -42.53 18.14 -13.80
C CYS A 551 -43.03 16.74 -14.20
N GLN A 552 -42.44 15.69 -13.60
CA GLN A 552 -42.91 14.32 -13.78
C GLN A 552 -44.26 14.15 -13.08
N ARG A 553 -45.34 13.95 -13.84
CA ARG A 553 -46.68 13.73 -13.30
C ARG A 553 -46.77 12.39 -12.57
N ILE A 554 -47.31 12.43 -11.36
CA ILE A 554 -47.56 11.26 -10.51
C ILE A 554 -49.00 11.35 -9.98
N GLN A 555 -49.83 10.38 -10.36
CA GLN A 555 -51.10 10.16 -9.69
C GLN A 555 -50.90 9.23 -8.48
N MET A 556 -51.60 9.55 -7.40
CA MET A 556 -51.63 8.81 -6.14
C MET A 556 -53.07 8.42 -5.80
N PRO A 557 -53.38 7.14 -5.59
CA PRO A 557 -54.62 6.75 -4.93
C PRO A 557 -54.64 7.29 -3.48
N PRO A 558 -55.82 7.59 -2.89
CA PRO A 558 -55.94 7.95 -1.49
C PRO A 558 -55.26 6.91 -0.57
N ASN A 559 -54.52 7.39 0.43
CA ASN A 559 -53.73 6.61 1.40
C ASN A 559 -52.59 5.75 0.82
N ALA A 560 -52.38 5.71 -0.50
CA ALA A 560 -51.26 4.98 -1.09
C ALA A 560 -49.91 5.60 -0.69
N VAL A 561 -48.90 4.77 -0.41
CA VAL A 561 -47.55 5.22 -0.06
C VAL A 561 -46.62 5.07 -1.27
N ARG A 562 -45.85 6.11 -1.60
CA ARG A 562 -44.92 6.08 -2.74
C ARG A 562 -43.62 6.84 -2.45
N PRO A 563 -42.45 6.24 -2.69
CA PRO A 563 -41.17 6.96 -2.69
C PRO A 563 -41.03 7.81 -3.96
N LEU A 564 -40.66 9.09 -3.79
CA LEU A 564 -40.12 9.93 -4.85
C LEU A 564 -38.58 9.89 -4.77
N PRO A 565 -37.88 9.21 -5.70
CA PRO A 565 -36.43 9.05 -5.61
C PRO A 565 -35.69 10.37 -5.87
N CYS A 566 -34.56 10.58 -5.19
CA CYS A 566 -33.64 11.67 -5.51
C CYS A 566 -32.19 11.26 -5.29
N GLN A 567 -31.55 10.77 -6.35
CA GLN A 567 -30.12 10.44 -6.37
C GLN A 567 -29.30 11.72 -6.61
N LEU A 568 -28.31 11.96 -5.75
CA LEU A 568 -27.29 12.97 -5.98
C LEU A 568 -26.16 12.40 -6.84
N LEU A 569 -25.35 13.27 -7.46
CA LEU A 569 -24.21 12.86 -8.30
C LEU A 569 -22.87 12.96 -7.56
N SER A 570 -22.72 13.95 -6.68
CA SER A 570 -21.58 14.05 -5.77
C SER A 570 -21.94 13.40 -4.43
N ASN A 571 -20.99 12.67 -3.86
CA ASN A 571 -21.07 12.14 -2.50
C ASN A 571 -20.79 13.23 -1.43
N LEU A 572 -20.35 14.41 -1.83
CA LEU A 572 -20.11 15.58 -0.96
C LEU A 572 -21.29 16.56 -0.96
N ALA A 573 -22.21 16.44 -1.93
CA ALA A 573 -23.38 17.29 -2.02
C ALA A 573 -24.44 16.99 -0.95
N SER A 574 -25.10 18.04 -0.48
CA SER A 574 -26.27 17.97 0.39
C SER A 574 -27.57 17.97 -0.42
N ARG A 575 -28.64 17.39 0.15
CA ARG A 575 -29.97 17.29 -0.48
C ARG A 575 -30.95 18.25 0.18
N GLN A 576 -31.70 19.00 -0.61
CA GLN A 576 -32.83 19.82 -0.16
C GLN A 576 -34.09 19.44 -0.96
N TRP A 577 -35.16 19.10 -0.26
CA TRP A 577 -36.48 18.89 -0.85
C TRP A 577 -37.37 20.13 -0.63
N LEU A 578 -38.07 20.57 -1.66
CA LEU A 578 -39.09 21.61 -1.61
C LEU A 578 -40.46 21.02 -1.98
N HIS A 579 -41.52 21.51 -1.34
CA HIS A 579 -42.93 21.32 -1.70
C HIS A 579 -43.53 22.69 -1.98
N ASP A 580 -44.00 22.90 -3.21
CA ASP A 580 -44.51 24.18 -3.73
C ASP A 580 -43.63 25.40 -3.35
N ARG A 581 -42.32 25.21 -3.52
CA ARG A 581 -41.20 26.13 -3.24
C ARG A 581 -40.88 26.37 -1.76
N ALA A 582 -41.68 25.86 -0.81
CA ALA A 582 -41.33 25.85 0.61
C ALA A 582 -40.44 24.62 0.94
N PRO A 583 -39.46 24.71 1.86
CA PRO A 583 -38.71 23.53 2.32
C PRO A 583 -39.63 22.51 3.00
N VAL A 584 -39.44 21.22 2.71
CA VAL A 584 -40.19 20.16 3.43
C VAL A 584 -39.78 20.15 4.92
N ASN A 585 -40.78 20.01 5.80
CA ASN A 585 -40.59 19.97 7.25
C ASN A 585 -40.52 18.53 7.78
N ALA A 586 -40.36 18.38 9.09
CA ALA A 586 -40.24 17.07 9.76
C ALA A 586 -41.48 16.14 9.68
N SER A 587 -42.61 16.57 9.08
CA SER A 587 -43.75 15.69 8.78
C SER A 587 -43.55 14.80 7.53
N TYR A 588 -42.43 15.02 6.82
CA TYR A 588 -41.99 14.26 5.66
C TYR A 588 -40.85 13.31 6.03
N LEU A 589 -41.02 12.03 5.74
CA LEU A 589 -39.96 11.03 5.88
C LEU A 589 -39.10 11.00 4.61
N VAL A 590 -37.80 11.23 4.75
CA VAL A 590 -36.80 11.03 3.69
C VAL A 590 -35.94 9.83 4.06
N LEU A 591 -35.84 8.85 3.16
CA LEU A 591 -35.02 7.65 3.35
C LEU A 591 -33.51 7.95 3.23
N PRO A 592 -32.61 7.09 3.76
CA PRO A 592 -31.16 7.27 3.65
C PRO A 592 -30.62 7.33 2.21
N ASP A 593 -31.31 6.72 1.24
CA ASP A 593 -30.98 6.82 -0.19
C ASP A 593 -31.38 8.18 -0.81
N GLY A 594 -32.22 8.96 -0.12
CA GLY A 594 -32.74 10.25 -0.54
C GLY A 594 -34.19 10.28 -0.95
N ALA A 595 -34.88 9.14 -1.00
CA ALA A 595 -36.26 9.09 -1.46
C ALA A 595 -37.22 9.74 -0.46
N LEU A 596 -38.04 10.68 -0.93
CA LEU A 596 -39.11 11.31 -0.15
C LEU A 596 -40.34 10.42 -0.13
N ILE A 597 -40.77 9.97 1.04
CA ILE A 597 -41.97 9.14 1.21
C ILE A 597 -43.21 10.03 1.25
N LEU A 598 -44.02 9.94 0.21
CA LEU A 598 -45.35 10.56 0.16
C LEU A 598 -46.44 9.55 0.46
N VAL A 599 -47.53 10.08 1.01
CA VAL A 599 -48.80 9.39 1.24
C VAL A 599 -49.87 10.16 0.47
N GLY A 600 -50.76 9.46 -0.24
CA GLY A 600 -51.81 10.08 -1.03
C GLY A 600 -52.88 10.75 -0.18
N SER A 601 -52.70 12.02 0.19
CA SER A 601 -53.74 12.90 0.75
C SER A 601 -53.82 14.20 -0.07
N PRO A 602 -54.99 14.86 -0.19
CA PRO A 602 -55.12 16.10 -0.96
C PRO A 602 -54.15 17.20 -0.52
N GLU A 603 -53.83 17.26 0.77
CA GLU A 603 -52.83 18.16 1.38
C GLU A 603 -51.39 17.92 0.90
N ARG A 604 -51.10 16.72 0.36
CA ARG A 604 -49.82 16.29 -0.22
C ARG A 604 -49.85 16.24 -1.75
N ALA A 605 -50.83 16.89 -2.37
CA ALA A 605 -50.77 17.26 -3.77
C ALA A 605 -49.84 18.48 -3.96
N GLY A 606 -49.42 18.73 -5.20
CA GLY A 606 -48.56 19.87 -5.55
C GLY A 606 -47.22 19.48 -6.16
N THR A 607 -46.28 20.43 -6.16
CA THR A 607 -44.98 20.29 -6.83
C THR A 607 -43.88 19.95 -5.84
N TYR A 608 -43.24 18.80 -6.01
CA TYR A 608 -42.08 18.39 -5.21
C TYR A 608 -40.80 18.49 -6.03
N GLU A 609 -39.85 19.30 -5.58
CA GLU A 609 -38.54 19.48 -6.21
C GLU A 609 -37.43 18.98 -5.30
N CYS A 610 -36.49 18.21 -5.85
CA CYS A 610 -35.27 17.84 -5.16
C CYS A 610 -34.06 18.58 -5.74
N TRP A 611 -33.33 19.26 -4.87
CA TRP A 611 -32.15 20.06 -5.19
C TRP A 611 -30.88 19.47 -4.54
N SER A 612 -29.80 19.47 -5.31
CA SER A 612 -28.43 19.18 -4.86
C SER A 612 -27.73 20.51 -4.55
N LEU A 613 -27.06 20.63 -3.40
CA LEU A 613 -26.33 21.82 -2.97
C LEU A 613 -24.90 21.47 -2.53
N GLU A 614 -23.91 22.14 -3.14
CA GLU A 614 -22.47 21.86 -2.99
C GLU A 614 -21.67 23.15 -3.30
N GLU A 615 -20.80 23.59 -2.39
CA GLU A 615 -20.02 24.86 -2.47
C GLU A 615 -20.80 26.10 -2.94
N GLY A 616 -22.09 26.18 -2.57
CA GLY A 616 -22.99 27.27 -2.96
C GLY A 616 -23.50 27.21 -4.40
N PHE A 617 -23.15 26.20 -5.19
CA PHE A 617 -23.88 25.81 -6.39
C PHE A 617 -25.17 25.07 -6.00
N ARG A 618 -26.22 25.18 -6.83
CA ARG A 618 -27.44 24.38 -6.69
C ARG A 618 -27.91 23.83 -8.03
N LYS A 619 -28.35 22.57 -8.05
CA LYS A 619 -28.87 21.88 -9.23
C LYS A 619 -30.18 21.16 -8.92
N LEU A 620 -31.20 21.36 -9.76
CA LEU A 620 -32.43 20.58 -9.73
C LEU A 620 -32.13 19.14 -10.20
N MET A 621 -32.40 18.16 -9.34
CA MET A 621 -32.14 16.75 -9.58
C MET A 621 -33.39 16.00 -10.04
N ALA A 622 -34.55 16.33 -9.47
CA ALA A 622 -35.84 15.78 -9.85
C ALA A 622 -36.96 16.80 -9.56
N SER A 623 -38.05 16.75 -10.33
CA SER A 623 -39.25 17.56 -10.14
C SER A 623 -40.48 16.70 -10.45
N TYR A 624 -41.44 16.68 -9.52
CA TYR A 624 -42.62 15.84 -9.55
C TYR A 624 -43.87 16.70 -9.34
N CYS A 625 -44.90 16.51 -10.16
CA CYS A 625 -46.24 17.06 -9.89
C CYS A 625 -47.14 15.94 -9.42
N VAL A 626 -47.51 15.97 -8.15
CA VAL A 626 -48.32 14.96 -7.48
C VAL A 626 -49.77 15.42 -7.47
N SER A 627 -50.67 14.59 -7.99
CA SER A 627 -52.11 14.74 -7.78
C SER A 627 -52.69 13.49 -7.15
N VAL A 628 -53.65 13.67 -6.25
CA VAL A 628 -54.40 12.55 -5.67
C VAL A 628 -55.62 12.28 -6.55
N GLN A 629 -55.95 11.01 -6.76
CA GLN A 629 -57.18 10.61 -7.43
C GLN A 629 -58.35 10.91 -6.50
N GLU A 630 -59.31 11.71 -6.97
CA GLU A 630 -60.56 11.91 -6.23
C GLU A 630 -61.27 10.57 -6.05
N PRO A 631 -61.85 10.28 -4.87
CA PRO A 631 -62.67 9.10 -4.70
C PRO A 631 -63.87 9.20 -5.65
N VAL A 632 -64.06 8.20 -6.51
CA VAL A 632 -65.11 8.22 -7.52
C VAL A 632 -66.47 8.26 -6.82
N GLY A 633 -67.06 9.45 -6.79
CA GLY A 633 -68.38 9.74 -6.20
C GLY A 633 -69.51 9.17 -7.03
N GLY A 634 -69.59 7.85 -7.13
CA GLY A 634 -70.74 7.16 -7.69
C GLY A 634 -71.98 7.45 -6.84
N LEU A 635 -73.06 7.90 -7.49
CA LEU A 635 -74.37 7.97 -6.85
C LEU A 635 -74.75 6.58 -6.29
N PRO A 636 -75.36 6.51 -5.10
CA PRO A 636 -75.92 5.25 -4.60
C PRO A 636 -77.14 4.86 -5.44
N ASP A 637 -76.93 4.02 -6.45
CA ASP A 637 -78.00 3.39 -7.23
C ASP A 637 -78.84 2.48 -6.31
N PRO A 638 -80.14 2.77 -6.07
CA PRO A 638 -80.96 2.04 -5.10
C PRO A 638 -81.48 0.70 -5.66
N GLY A 639 -80.57 -0.10 -6.25
CA GLY A 639 -80.92 -1.13 -7.23
C GLY A 639 -80.27 -2.51 -7.10
N ARG A 640 -79.36 -2.77 -6.15
CA ARG A 640 -78.72 -4.10 -6.01
C ARG A 640 -78.63 -4.65 -4.59
N LYS A 641 -79.11 -5.90 -4.43
CA LYS A 641 -79.01 -6.69 -3.19
C LYS A 641 -77.59 -7.21 -2.97
N MET A 642 -77.22 -7.30 -1.69
CA MET A 642 -75.99 -7.92 -1.20
C MET A 642 -75.82 -9.36 -1.72
N SER A 643 -74.67 -9.66 -2.32
CA SER A 643 -74.15 -11.04 -2.45
C SER A 643 -72.77 -11.09 -1.80
N THR A 644 -72.54 -12.08 -0.93
CA THR A 644 -71.37 -12.11 -0.05
C THR A 644 -70.13 -12.65 -0.76
N GLY A 645 -69.28 -11.74 -1.28
CA GLY A 645 -67.90 -12.03 -1.67
C GLY A 645 -66.93 -11.75 -0.52
N ARG A 646 -65.97 -12.64 -0.28
CA ARG A 646 -64.81 -12.37 0.58
C ARG A 646 -63.67 -11.82 -0.28
N ASP A 647 -63.66 -10.51 -0.51
CA ASP A 647 -62.46 -9.87 -1.05
C ASP A 647 -61.42 -9.70 0.07
N ALA A 648 -60.18 -10.04 -0.24
CA ALA A 648 -59.11 -10.12 0.74
C ALA A 648 -58.56 -8.74 1.09
N LEU A 649 -58.18 -8.55 2.35
CA LEU A 649 -57.31 -7.45 2.74
C LEU A 649 -55.92 -7.73 2.12
N GLU A 650 -55.60 -7.07 1.00
CA GLU A 650 -54.24 -7.07 0.44
C GLU A 650 -53.29 -6.31 1.37
N THR A 651 -52.85 -7.02 2.42
CA THR A 651 -51.73 -6.64 3.24
C THR A 651 -50.49 -6.62 2.35
N VAL A 652 -50.12 -5.45 1.84
CA VAL A 652 -48.93 -5.25 1.00
C VAL A 652 -47.69 -5.59 1.84
N SER A 653 -47.27 -6.85 1.76
CA SER A 653 -46.14 -7.35 2.53
C SER A 653 -44.86 -6.70 2.02
N THR A 654 -44.16 -6.00 2.90
CA THR A 654 -42.90 -5.28 2.62
C THR A 654 -41.69 -6.24 2.48
N SER A 655 -41.92 -7.48 2.05
CA SER A 655 -40.97 -8.60 2.00
C SER A 655 -40.76 -9.16 0.59
N ARG A 656 -40.57 -8.28 -0.42
CA ARG A 656 -39.89 -8.67 -1.66
C ARG A 656 -38.45 -8.14 -1.68
N SER A 657 -37.55 -8.99 -1.20
CA SER A 657 -36.10 -8.78 -1.26
C SER A 657 -35.60 -8.80 -2.72
N THR A 658 -35.38 -7.63 -3.31
CA THR A 658 -34.48 -7.49 -4.47
C THR A 658 -33.04 -7.43 -3.96
N SER A 659 -32.28 -8.50 -4.21
CA SER A 659 -30.93 -8.67 -3.68
C SER A 659 -29.91 -7.74 -4.37
N ALA A 660 -29.77 -6.51 -3.88
CA ALA A 660 -28.68 -5.61 -4.22
C ALA A 660 -27.46 -5.88 -3.31
N VAL A 661 -26.37 -6.40 -3.88
CA VAL A 661 -25.18 -6.78 -3.12
C VAL A 661 -24.33 -5.55 -2.75
N GLY A 662 -24.13 -5.34 -1.45
CA GLY A 662 -22.95 -4.66 -0.91
C GLY A 662 -23.00 -3.14 -0.76
N SER A 663 -23.73 -2.65 0.25
CA SER A 663 -23.53 -1.32 0.84
C SER A 663 -23.50 -1.41 2.37
N ALA A 664 -22.31 -1.60 2.95
CA ALA A 664 -22.12 -1.77 4.39
C ALA A 664 -21.93 -0.42 5.12
N ALA A 665 -23.00 0.38 5.20
CA ALA A 665 -23.06 1.60 5.99
C ALA A 665 -24.43 1.75 6.68
N ALA A 666 -24.49 2.49 7.79
CA ALA A 666 -25.71 2.82 8.52
C ALA A 666 -26.54 1.63 9.07
N ARG A 667 -25.90 0.68 9.77
CA ARG A 667 -26.51 0.04 10.94
C ARG A 667 -26.00 0.71 12.22
N LEU A 668 -26.57 1.88 12.54
CA LEU A 668 -26.64 2.37 13.91
C LEU A 668 -27.84 1.71 14.59
N ASP A 669 -27.69 0.40 14.82
CA ASP A 669 -28.69 -0.43 15.49
C ASP A 669 -28.56 -0.20 17.00
N GLY A 670 -29.66 0.13 17.66
CA GLY A 670 -29.71 0.66 19.03
C GLY A 670 -29.48 -0.39 20.12
N LYS A 671 -28.41 -1.18 20.02
CA LYS A 671 -28.06 -2.19 21.01
C LYS A 671 -27.70 -1.55 22.34
N THR A 672 -28.60 -1.70 23.31
CA THR A 672 -28.36 -1.36 24.71
C THR A 672 -27.39 -2.38 25.31
N TYR A 673 -26.09 -2.03 25.34
CA TYR A 673 -25.01 -2.79 26.01
C TYR A 673 -25.19 -3.00 27.53
N TRP A 674 -26.38 -2.71 28.08
CA TRP A 674 -26.72 -2.78 29.50
C TRP A 674 -26.54 -4.17 30.10
N THR A 675 -26.88 -5.23 29.35
CA THR A 675 -26.70 -6.62 29.79
C THR A 675 -25.22 -7.02 29.85
N GLU A 676 -24.45 -6.69 28.81
CA GLU A 676 -23.01 -6.94 28.75
C GLU A 676 -22.24 -6.13 29.80
N PHE A 677 -22.60 -4.86 30.00
CA PHE A 677 -22.07 -4.01 31.07
C PHE A 677 -22.36 -4.59 32.46
N LEU A 678 -23.60 -5.02 32.74
CA LEU A 678 -23.95 -5.66 34.01
C LEU A 678 -23.13 -6.94 34.24
N VAL A 679 -22.97 -7.80 33.23
CA VAL A 679 -22.15 -9.01 33.33
C VAL A 679 -20.69 -8.66 33.63
N MET A 680 -20.11 -7.67 32.96
CA MET A 680 -18.74 -7.21 33.21
C MET A 680 -18.57 -6.58 34.60
N CYS A 681 -19.55 -5.82 35.09
CA CYS A 681 -19.54 -5.29 36.46
C CYS A 681 -19.62 -6.40 37.52
N VAL A 682 -20.45 -7.42 37.31
CA VAL A 682 -20.53 -8.59 38.21
C VAL A 682 -19.22 -9.38 38.19
N LEU A 683 -18.66 -9.67 37.00
CA LEU A 683 -17.38 -10.36 36.88
C LEU A 683 -16.25 -9.58 37.57
N PHE A 684 -16.15 -8.27 37.34
CA PHE A 684 -15.17 -7.41 38.03
C PHE A 684 -15.36 -7.42 39.55
N ALA A 685 -16.60 -7.29 40.04
CA ALA A 685 -16.89 -7.36 41.48
C ALA A 685 -16.49 -8.72 42.08
N THR A 686 -16.76 -9.84 41.40
CA THR A 686 -16.32 -11.17 41.88
C THR A 686 -14.80 -11.32 41.87
N ALA A 687 -14.10 -10.81 40.86
CA ALA A 687 -12.63 -10.84 40.79
C ALA A 687 -11.99 -10.01 41.93
N VAL A 688 -12.52 -8.81 42.21
CA VAL A 688 -12.09 -7.97 43.33
C VAL A 688 -12.40 -8.64 44.67
N LEU A 689 -13.57 -9.29 44.83
CA LEU A 689 -13.91 -10.03 46.04
C LEU A 689 -12.97 -11.21 46.28
N VAL A 690 -12.64 -12.00 45.25
CA VAL A 690 -11.69 -13.11 45.32
C VAL A 690 -10.28 -12.60 45.67
N LEU A 691 -9.84 -11.49 45.07
CA LEU A 691 -8.54 -10.89 45.39
C LEU A 691 -8.50 -10.37 46.85
N ALA A 692 -9.57 -9.73 47.33
CA ALA A 692 -9.69 -9.28 48.70
C ALA A 692 -9.71 -10.45 49.70
N LEU A 693 -10.45 -11.53 49.41
CA LEU A 693 -10.46 -12.75 50.20
C LEU A 693 -9.09 -13.45 50.21
N PHE A 694 -8.38 -13.47 49.08
CA PHE A 694 -7.02 -14.01 48.98
C PHE A 694 -6.03 -13.20 49.84
N LEU A 695 -6.11 -11.87 49.79
CA LEU A 695 -5.29 -10.98 50.64
C LEU A 695 -5.63 -11.15 52.13
N LEU A 696 -6.92 -11.20 52.49
CA LEU A 696 -7.37 -11.44 53.87
C LEU A 696 -6.96 -12.82 54.38
N HIS A 697 -6.94 -13.85 53.52
CA HIS A 697 -6.45 -15.19 53.86
C HIS A 697 -4.93 -15.20 54.05
N ARG A 698 -4.18 -14.60 53.11
CA ARG A 698 -2.72 -14.47 53.17
C ARG A 698 -2.22 -13.65 54.36
N HIS A 699 -2.98 -12.65 54.80
CA HIS A 699 -2.67 -11.84 55.98
C HIS A 699 -3.41 -12.28 57.26
N ARG A 700 -4.15 -13.40 57.22
CA ARG A 700 -4.96 -13.89 58.34
C ARG A 700 -4.15 -14.07 59.63
N ASP A 701 -2.96 -14.63 59.53
CA ASP A 701 -2.10 -14.88 60.69
C ASP A 701 -1.39 -13.61 61.18
N GLY A 702 -1.11 -12.65 60.28
CA GLY A 702 -0.64 -11.31 60.67
C GLY A 702 -1.71 -10.43 61.33
N MET A 703 -3.00 -10.71 61.09
CA MET A 703 -4.11 -10.07 61.82
C MET A 703 -4.37 -10.71 63.19
N LYS A 704 -4.02 -11.99 63.41
CA LYS A 704 -4.08 -12.62 64.75
C LYS A 704 -3.15 -11.91 65.73
N SER A 705 -1.92 -11.60 65.31
CA SER A 705 -0.93 -10.86 66.12
C SER A 705 -1.27 -9.38 66.37
N LEU A 706 -2.44 -8.91 65.91
CA LEU A 706 -2.99 -7.57 66.21
C LEU A 706 -4.23 -7.62 67.12
N LEU A 707 -4.63 -8.83 67.56
CA LEU A 707 -5.81 -9.06 68.42
C LEU A 707 -5.44 -9.71 69.77
N GLU A 708 -4.16 -9.89 70.05
CA GLU A 708 -3.67 -10.41 71.33
C GLU A 708 -3.60 -9.28 72.38
N PRO A 709 -4.23 -9.42 73.57
CA PRO A 709 -4.19 -8.37 74.59
C PRO A 709 -2.77 -8.15 75.15
N SER A 710 -2.32 -6.90 75.17
CA SER A 710 -0.98 -6.54 75.64
C SER A 710 -0.92 -6.44 77.17
N ASP A 711 -0.16 -7.34 77.80
CA ASP A 711 0.08 -7.38 79.26
C ASP A 711 1.25 -6.43 79.63
N PRO A 712 1.13 -5.55 80.65
CA PRO A 712 2.00 -4.36 80.73
C PRO A 712 3.37 -4.61 81.38
N GLY A 713 4.40 -4.89 80.55
CA GLY A 713 5.75 -5.29 81.03
C GLY A 713 6.99 -4.75 80.29
N ARG A 714 7.38 -3.48 80.55
CA ARG A 714 8.80 -3.01 80.69
C ARG A 714 9.74 -2.86 79.44
N HIS A 715 9.75 -1.64 78.86
CA HIS A 715 10.86 -0.92 78.14
C HIS A 715 11.58 -1.59 76.92
N GLN A 716 11.91 -0.91 75.80
CA GLN A 716 12.82 0.27 75.67
C GLN A 716 12.58 1.15 74.40
N LYS A 717 13.50 2.08 74.11
CA LYS A 717 13.44 3.30 73.25
C LYS A 717 13.21 3.13 71.71
N PRO A 718 12.70 4.17 71.01
CA PRO A 718 12.51 4.20 69.54
C PRO A 718 13.53 5.08 68.75
N PRO A 719 13.73 4.82 67.43
CA PRO A 719 14.30 5.77 66.46
C PRO A 719 13.24 6.41 65.52
N ARG A 720 13.64 7.40 64.70
CA ARG A 720 12.76 8.24 63.83
C ARG A 720 12.86 7.91 62.33
N LYS A 721 11.86 8.37 61.55
CA LYS A 721 11.82 8.39 60.07
C LYS A 721 12.62 9.58 59.47
N PRO A 722 13.12 9.48 58.23
CA PRO A 722 13.54 10.62 57.39
C PRO A 722 12.44 11.09 56.42
N VAL A 723 12.55 12.33 55.91
CA VAL A 723 11.74 12.95 54.84
C VAL A 723 12.65 13.86 53.98
N GLU A 724 12.19 14.21 52.77
CA GLU A 724 12.81 14.91 51.64
C GLU A 724 13.52 16.27 51.92
N SER A 725 14.42 16.70 51.02
CA SER A 725 14.30 17.99 50.28
C SER A 725 15.48 18.28 49.31
N LEU A 726 15.24 19.22 48.38
CA LEU A 726 16.14 19.87 47.40
C LEU A 726 15.91 21.39 47.53
N PRO A 727 16.87 22.32 47.26
CA PRO A 727 16.93 22.95 45.91
C PRO A 727 18.23 23.72 45.44
N LEU A 728 18.42 23.78 44.11
CA LEU A 728 18.81 24.90 43.19
C LEU A 728 20.04 25.86 43.34
N ASN A 729 20.58 26.21 42.15
CA ASN A 729 21.42 27.36 41.71
C ASN A 729 22.92 27.44 42.15
N GLY A 730 23.88 27.90 41.30
CA GLY A 730 23.83 28.26 39.86
C GLY A 730 25.14 28.88 39.27
N SER A 731 25.07 29.32 37.99
CA SER A 731 25.97 30.23 37.22
C SER A 731 27.38 29.83 36.66
N SER A 732 27.51 29.98 35.33
CA SER A 732 28.66 30.44 34.48
C SER A 732 29.95 29.61 34.21
N LEU A 733 30.39 29.71 32.94
CA LEU A 733 31.64 29.26 32.28
C LEU A 733 32.65 30.46 32.15
N PRO A 734 33.88 30.39 31.56
CA PRO A 734 34.60 29.24 30.95
C PRO A 734 36.14 29.11 31.22
N SER A 735 36.71 27.98 30.76
CA SER A 735 38.06 27.80 30.16
C SER A 735 39.37 28.04 30.96
N ALA A 736 40.16 26.96 31.12
CA ALA A 736 41.62 26.96 30.94
C ALA A 736 42.17 25.53 30.72
N VAL A 737 43.28 25.40 29.98
CA VAL A 737 44.07 24.18 29.68
C VAL A 737 45.45 24.36 30.33
N PRO A 738 46.06 23.35 31.01
CA PRO A 738 47.13 22.58 30.34
C PRO A 738 47.34 21.10 30.76
N GLU A 739 47.86 20.34 29.79
CA GLU A 739 48.87 19.26 29.83
C GLU A 739 49.10 18.39 31.10
N HIS A 740 49.32 17.07 30.98
CA HIS A 740 50.64 16.50 30.61
C HIS A 740 50.60 14.97 30.33
N LYS A 741 51.62 14.47 29.61
CA LYS A 741 52.42 13.20 29.72
C LYS A 741 51.77 11.95 30.35
N GLY A 742 51.98 10.72 29.86
CA GLY A 742 52.93 10.20 28.85
C GLY A 742 53.27 8.70 29.13
N TYR A 743 54.21 8.11 28.36
CA TYR A 743 54.69 6.70 28.41
C TYR A 743 53.68 5.65 27.86
N GLN A 744 53.99 4.93 26.77
CA GLN A 744 54.91 3.77 26.63
C GLN A 744 54.44 2.55 27.46
N ALA A 745 53.88 1.47 26.89
CA ALA A 745 54.25 0.61 25.76
C ALA A 745 55.38 -0.40 26.08
N LEU A 746 55.05 -1.70 26.02
CA LEU A 746 55.97 -2.84 25.88
C LEU A 746 55.20 -4.06 25.32
N GLN A 747 55.88 -5.18 25.09
CA GLN A 747 55.64 -6.06 23.93
C GLN A 747 55.49 -7.57 24.22
N ASP A 748 55.05 -8.29 23.18
CA ASP A 748 55.41 -9.67 22.78
C ASP A 748 54.83 -10.94 23.48
N ASN A 749 53.97 -11.62 22.69
CA ASN A 749 54.14 -12.98 22.13
C ASN A 749 53.94 -14.30 22.94
N TYR A 750 53.00 -15.11 22.41
CA TYR A 750 53.03 -16.58 22.16
C TYR A 750 53.46 -17.61 23.25
N ILE A 751 52.63 -18.65 23.46
CA ILE A 751 52.82 -20.05 22.95
C ILE A 751 51.62 -20.97 23.33
N VAL A 752 51.47 -22.11 22.64
CA VAL A 752 50.37 -23.10 22.72
C VAL A 752 50.69 -24.29 23.64
N SER A 753 49.69 -24.91 24.33
CA SER A 753 49.66 -26.35 24.69
C SER A 753 48.30 -26.84 25.23
N THR A 754 48.03 -28.16 25.12
CA THR A 754 46.86 -28.93 25.63
C THR A 754 47.30 -30.40 25.91
N PRO A 755 46.43 -31.36 26.31
CA PRO A 755 45.71 -31.51 27.59
C PRO A 755 46.03 -32.87 28.31
N VAL A 756 45.47 -33.13 29.50
CA VAL A 756 45.57 -34.43 30.23
C VAL A 756 44.26 -34.73 31.01
N HIS A 757 43.98 -36.00 31.33
CA HIS A 757 42.75 -36.52 31.99
C HIS A 757 43.04 -37.07 33.44
N GLU A 758 42.21 -37.84 34.21
CA GLU A 758 40.90 -38.53 34.01
C GLU A 758 40.04 -38.60 35.33
N PRO A 759 39.35 -39.67 35.84
CA PRO A 759 38.19 -39.52 36.77
C PRO A 759 38.35 -40.38 38.07
N PRO A 760 37.34 -41.00 38.73
CA PRO A 760 35.88 -40.75 38.85
C PRO A 760 35.35 -40.71 40.31
N GLY A 761 34.05 -40.42 40.52
CA GLY A 761 33.36 -40.55 41.83
C GLY A 761 31.81 -40.49 41.77
N PRO A 762 31.04 -41.46 42.33
CA PRO A 762 29.57 -41.51 42.26
C PRO A 762 28.86 -41.48 43.66
N PRO A 763 27.53 -41.70 43.83
CA PRO A 763 26.44 -40.80 43.40
C PRO A 763 25.31 -40.60 44.47
N ARG A 764 24.45 -39.58 44.29
CA ARG A 764 23.02 -39.44 44.76
C ARG A 764 22.49 -38.08 44.24
N ALA A 765 21.36 -37.89 43.53
CA ALA A 765 20.01 -38.46 43.50
C ALA A 765 18.98 -37.71 44.39
N PHE A 766 18.18 -36.78 43.81
CA PHE A 766 16.74 -36.99 43.53
C PHE A 766 16.02 -35.82 42.83
N SER A 767 14.88 -36.17 42.19
CA SER A 767 13.71 -35.36 41.81
C SER A 767 13.80 -34.39 40.61
N GLU A 768 12.70 -34.34 39.87
CA GLU A 768 12.51 -33.61 38.61
C GLU A 768 11.85 -32.24 38.82
N SER A 769 12.19 -31.27 37.97
CA SER A 769 11.23 -30.29 37.44
C SER A 769 11.76 -29.62 36.16
N GLU A 770 10.82 -29.18 35.33
CA GLU A 770 10.95 -28.25 34.18
C GLU A 770 11.82 -28.63 32.97
N LYS A 771 11.25 -28.36 31.79
CA LYS A 771 11.81 -28.70 30.47
C LYS A 771 12.90 -27.69 30.07
N ARG A 772 14.07 -28.19 29.68
CA ARG A 772 15.09 -27.45 28.90
C ARG A 772 15.29 -28.09 27.53
N PRO A 773 15.74 -27.34 26.51
CA PRO A 773 15.85 -27.84 25.13
C PRO A 773 16.92 -28.93 24.99
N LEU A 774 16.68 -29.86 24.06
CA LEU A 774 17.57 -31.00 23.76
C LEU A 774 18.92 -30.51 23.20
N HIS A 775 20.00 -31.13 23.66
CA HIS A 775 21.36 -30.80 23.26
C HIS A 775 21.80 -31.66 22.06
N VAL A 776 22.50 -31.07 21.09
CA VAL A 776 22.81 -31.67 19.77
C VAL A 776 23.89 -32.79 19.83
N ARG A 777 24.11 -33.41 21.00
CA ARG A 777 25.13 -34.47 21.19
C ARG A 777 24.55 -35.88 21.32
N ASP A 778 23.25 -36.02 21.57
CA ASP A 778 22.64 -37.33 21.90
C ASP A 778 21.92 -37.99 20.70
N SER A 779 22.01 -37.40 19.51
CA SER A 779 21.44 -37.94 18.26
C SER A 779 22.46 -38.80 17.51
N PHE A 780 22.22 -40.12 17.44
CA PHE A 780 23.00 -41.06 16.64
C PHE A 780 22.16 -41.75 15.56
N VAL A 781 22.81 -42.25 14.51
CA VAL A 781 22.18 -42.89 13.35
C VAL A 781 22.41 -44.40 13.42
N GLU A 782 21.35 -45.19 13.32
CA GLU A 782 21.39 -46.64 13.43
C GLU A 782 21.03 -47.27 12.07
N VAL A 783 21.98 -48.03 11.49
CA VAL A 783 21.84 -48.60 10.14
C VAL A 783 21.69 -50.12 10.22
N SER A 784 20.48 -50.61 9.98
CA SER A 784 20.19 -52.04 9.95
C SER A 784 20.67 -52.68 8.64
N PRO A 785 21.33 -53.86 8.65
CA PRO A 785 21.76 -54.55 7.43
C PRO A 785 20.62 -54.99 6.49
N ALA A 786 19.36 -54.92 6.93
CA ALA A 786 18.20 -55.49 6.24
C ALA A 786 17.29 -54.47 5.51
N CYS A 787 17.65 -53.18 5.43
CA CYS A 787 16.83 -52.17 4.76
C CYS A 787 17.66 -51.09 4.05
N GLN A 788 17.29 -50.71 2.82
CA GLN A 788 18.04 -49.76 1.97
C GLN A 788 17.77 -48.27 2.26
N ARG A 789 17.36 -47.89 3.48
CA ARG A 789 17.23 -46.49 3.90
C ARG A 789 17.76 -46.31 5.32
N PRO A 790 18.61 -45.28 5.58
CA PRO A 790 18.98 -44.93 6.95
C PRO A 790 17.75 -44.38 7.69
N ARG A 791 17.77 -44.51 9.03
CA ARG A 791 16.77 -43.93 9.93
C ARG A 791 17.49 -43.17 11.05
N VAL A 792 16.93 -42.04 11.47
CA VAL A 792 17.46 -41.22 12.56
C VAL A 792 16.48 -41.28 13.72
N ARG A 793 17.01 -41.56 14.92
CA ARG A 793 16.20 -41.65 16.14
C ARG A 793 16.37 -40.38 16.96
N LEU A 794 15.26 -39.76 17.36
CA LEU A 794 15.26 -38.53 18.15
C LEU A 794 14.54 -38.81 19.47
N GLY A 795 15.30 -39.33 20.44
CA GLY A 795 14.79 -39.80 21.73
C GLY A 795 13.90 -41.04 21.59
N SER A 796 12.69 -40.96 22.14
CA SER A 796 11.74 -42.08 22.16
C SER A 796 11.15 -42.42 20.78
N GLU A 797 11.05 -41.43 19.88
CA GLU A 797 10.39 -41.58 18.59
C GLU A 797 11.36 -41.87 17.44
N ILE A 798 10.86 -42.57 16.43
CA ILE A 798 11.56 -42.90 15.18
C ILE A 798 10.73 -42.31 14.04
N GLN A 799 11.34 -41.46 13.21
CA GLN A 799 10.74 -40.99 11.96
C GLN A 799 11.57 -41.45 10.77
N ASP A 800 10.90 -41.75 9.66
CA ASP A 800 11.56 -42.04 8.38
C ASP A 800 12.12 -40.73 7.81
N SER A 801 13.44 -40.59 7.79
CA SER A 801 14.12 -39.39 7.31
C SER A 801 13.98 -39.24 5.79
N VAL A 802 13.28 -38.19 5.37
CA VAL A 802 13.39 -37.65 4.01
C VAL A 802 14.63 -36.75 3.97
N VAL A 803 15.53 -37.03 3.02
CA VAL A 803 16.72 -36.23 2.68
C VAL A 803 16.50 -35.65 1.29
#